data_AF-A0A6V7HVC8-F1
#
_entry.id   AF-A0A6V7HVC8-F1
#
_cell.length_a   1.000
_cell.length_b   1.000
_cell.length_c   1.000
_cell.angle_alpha   90.00
_cell.angle_beta   90.00
_cell.angle_gamma   90.00
#
_symmetry.space_group_name_H-M   'P 1'
#
loop_
_entity.id
_entity.type
_entity.pdbx_description
1 polymer ?
#
loop_
_entity_poly.entity_id
_entity_poly.type
_entity_poly.pdbx_seq_one_letter_code
_entity_poly.pdbx_strand_id
1 'polypeptide(L)'
;PVERVEVQESSETYKFKRSPIMSTYLVALVVGEFDYVADKTVDGVDVRVYTPKNKQEQGRFALEVATKVLPYYNKYFGISYPLPKMDLIAIADFSAGAMENWGLVTYRESCLLVDPQNTSSVSKQWISLIVGHEIAHQWFGNLVTMEWWTHLWLNEGYASFVEFLCVAHLFPEYDIWTQFVTDTYIKALELDGLKNSHPIEVPVGHPSEIDEIFDDISYNKGGSVIRMLHDYIGDDDFRKGMNLYLSRHSYKNAETEDLWEALEEASKKPIRAVMSTWTKQVGFPIITVKERQEGNDRILTLSQERFLSDGSADQEQSLWMIPVKISTSKSPKEIALNTIMDERTKEIVLKDVPEGSWIKVNPGTIGFYRTRYSPESLSSLMPAIQDRTLPPLDRLGLLDDLFAVVQAGHVSTVEVLRFMNAFQLEDNYTVWSSIVSSLGKIGVLLSNLECEDSFKTFGRSLCKDVASRLGWDPKPNESHLDTLLRSLILNRMASFNDKDTIEEAKKRFELHATGKTALPADLRSAVYRAVLSGADIKTYETMLDLYRKADLHEEKDRILRALGATRDEEILSKTLEFAMSEEVRAQDTVFAIMSVALNSKGRLLAWEFFKRNWQTFMTRYEAGHLLARLIKHLTENFASEEKALEIEAFFKDHPTPGAERTVQQGIESIRLNAAWLARDRVAIENYLKESGF
;
A
#
# COMPACT_ATOMS: atom_id res chain seq x y z
N PRO A 1 16.65 22.87 -19.80
CA PRO A 1 17.14 24.06 -19.05
C PRO A 1 16.84 25.34 -19.84
N VAL A 2 16.85 26.50 -19.18
CA VAL A 2 16.73 27.81 -19.84
C VAL A 2 17.94 28.02 -20.77
N GLU A 3 17.68 28.37 -22.02
CA GLU A 3 18.68 28.72 -23.04
C GLU A 3 18.90 30.24 -23.09
N ARG A 4 17.82 31.03 -23.01
CA ARG A 4 17.87 32.49 -23.08
C ARG A 4 16.73 33.10 -22.27
N VAL A 5 16.98 34.24 -21.63
CA VAL A 5 15.97 35.12 -21.05
C VAL A 5 16.04 36.46 -21.76
N GLU A 6 14.91 36.97 -22.24
CA GLU A 6 14.77 38.29 -22.84
C GLU A 6 13.88 39.14 -21.93
N VAL A 7 14.44 40.21 -21.37
CA VAL A 7 13.73 41.11 -20.46
C VAL A 7 13.26 42.34 -21.23
N GLN A 8 11.96 42.63 -21.14
CA GLN A 8 11.32 43.85 -21.62
C GLN A 8 10.74 44.62 -20.42
N GLU A 9 10.35 45.89 -20.60
CA GLU A 9 9.95 46.77 -19.48
C GLU A 9 8.87 46.18 -18.55
N SER A 10 7.96 45.35 -19.09
CA SER A 10 6.86 44.75 -18.34
C SER A 10 6.75 43.23 -18.46
N SER A 11 7.72 42.53 -19.06
CA SER A 11 7.67 41.07 -19.22
C SER A 11 9.04 40.45 -19.40
N GLU A 12 9.17 39.17 -19.04
CA GLU A 12 10.34 38.34 -19.32
C GLU A 12 9.93 37.17 -20.22
N THR A 13 10.68 36.95 -21.28
CA THR A 13 10.49 35.80 -22.18
C THR A 13 11.59 34.78 -21.94
N TYR A 14 11.20 33.58 -21.52
CA TYR A 14 12.10 32.45 -21.28
C TYR A 14 12.09 31.52 -22.49
N LYS A 15 13.25 31.32 -23.12
CA LYS A 15 13.46 30.31 -24.15
C LYS A 15 14.17 29.12 -23.51
N PHE A 16 13.58 27.93 -23.62
CA PHE A 16 14.17 26.68 -23.12
C PHE A 16 14.88 25.91 -24.25
N LYS A 17 15.88 25.11 -23.90
CA LYS A 17 16.47 24.15 -24.84
C LYS A 17 15.39 23.17 -25.31
N ARG A 18 15.48 22.74 -26.58
CA ARG A 18 14.61 21.71 -27.16
C ARG A 18 14.74 20.40 -26.38
N SER A 19 13.61 19.78 -26.04
CA SER A 19 13.57 18.45 -25.42
C SER A 19 14.04 17.36 -26.39
N PRO A 20 14.44 16.18 -25.89
CA PRO A 20 14.43 14.96 -26.69
C PRO A 20 13.03 14.64 -27.23
N ILE A 21 12.95 13.60 -28.07
CA ILE A 21 11.66 13.00 -28.44
C ILE A 21 11.02 12.46 -27.16
N MET A 22 9.78 12.87 -26.88
CA MET A 22 9.01 12.46 -25.71
C MET A 22 7.52 12.59 -25.99
N SER A 23 6.71 11.85 -25.24
CA SER A 23 5.25 11.88 -25.33
C SER A 23 4.66 13.20 -24.80
N THR A 24 3.49 13.58 -25.29
CA THR A 24 2.86 14.88 -24.97
C THR A 24 2.48 15.01 -23.48
N TYR A 25 2.13 13.92 -22.81
CA TYR A 25 1.74 13.91 -21.40
C TYR A 25 2.90 14.31 -20.45
N LEU A 26 4.14 14.30 -20.94
CA LEU A 26 5.35 14.67 -20.18
C LEU A 26 5.72 16.14 -20.31
N VAL A 27 5.02 16.92 -21.15
CA VAL A 27 5.27 18.36 -21.27
C VAL A 27 4.84 19.06 -19.98
N ALA A 28 5.78 19.76 -19.33
CA ALA A 28 5.52 20.53 -18.12
C ALA A 28 6.14 21.93 -18.17
N LEU A 29 5.41 22.89 -17.61
CA LEU A 29 5.86 24.26 -17.36
C LEU A 29 5.25 24.73 -16.05
N VAL A 30 6.07 25.24 -15.14
CA VAL A 30 5.61 25.87 -13.90
C VAL A 30 6.04 27.33 -13.89
N VAL A 31 5.09 28.23 -13.62
CA VAL A 31 5.33 29.67 -13.47
C VAL A 31 4.87 30.06 -12.07
N GLY A 32 5.80 30.59 -11.28
CA GLY A 32 5.52 31.04 -9.93
C GLY A 32 6.81 31.43 -9.21
N GLU A 33 6.67 31.96 -8.01
CA GLU A 33 7.82 32.34 -7.20
C GLU A 33 8.18 31.21 -6.23
N PHE A 34 9.32 30.59 -6.45
CA PHE A 34 9.81 29.45 -5.67
C PHE A 34 11.25 29.69 -5.20
N ASP A 35 11.58 29.20 -4.02
CA ASP A 35 12.97 29.01 -3.61
C ASP A 35 13.43 27.62 -4.03
N TYR A 36 14.73 27.35 -4.01
CA TYR A 36 15.24 26.00 -4.24
C TYR A 36 16.54 25.72 -3.49
N VAL A 37 16.73 24.45 -3.16
CA VAL A 37 18.05 23.89 -2.83
C VAL A 37 18.58 23.13 -4.05
N ALA A 38 19.89 23.10 -4.22
CA ALA A 38 20.52 22.45 -5.37
C ALA A 38 21.80 21.72 -4.98
N ASP A 39 22.09 20.65 -5.71
CA ASP A 39 23.35 19.91 -5.67
C ASP A 39 23.60 19.24 -7.04
N LYS A 40 24.74 18.58 -7.21
CA LYS A 40 25.10 17.84 -8.41
C LYS A 40 25.23 16.36 -8.09
N THR A 41 24.77 15.51 -9.01
CA THR A 41 25.08 14.08 -8.94
C THR A 41 26.56 13.83 -9.20
N VAL A 42 27.04 12.65 -8.84
CA VAL A 42 28.42 12.21 -9.16
C VAL A 42 28.69 12.16 -10.68
N ASP A 43 27.64 12.02 -11.48
CA ASP A 43 27.70 12.03 -12.95
C ASP A 43 27.56 13.44 -13.55
N GLY A 44 27.47 14.48 -12.71
CA GLY A 44 27.48 15.89 -13.11
C GLY A 44 26.11 16.50 -13.47
N VAL A 45 25.00 15.80 -13.22
CA VAL A 45 23.64 16.30 -13.46
C VAL A 45 23.27 17.30 -12.35
N ASP A 46 22.77 18.47 -12.75
CA ASP A 46 22.24 19.46 -11.80
C ASP A 46 20.89 19.00 -11.25
N VAL A 47 20.78 18.82 -9.92
CA VAL A 47 19.52 18.48 -9.25
C VAL A 47 19.05 19.65 -8.41
N ARG A 48 17.78 20.01 -8.53
CA ARG A 48 17.18 21.10 -7.75
C ARG A 48 15.86 20.67 -7.17
N VAL A 49 15.59 21.07 -5.93
CA VAL A 49 14.29 20.88 -5.28
C VAL A 49 13.69 22.26 -5.05
N TYR A 50 12.66 22.58 -5.84
CA TYR A 50 11.89 23.82 -5.75
C TYR A 50 10.78 23.69 -4.71
N THR A 51 10.65 24.71 -3.87
CA THR A 51 9.69 24.75 -2.77
C THR A 51 8.96 26.09 -2.76
N PRO A 52 7.78 26.18 -2.11
CA PRO A 52 7.22 27.47 -1.74
C PRO A 52 8.27 28.35 -1.04
N LYS A 53 8.15 29.67 -1.19
CA LYS A 53 9.07 30.64 -0.57
C LYS A 53 9.22 30.39 0.93
N ASN A 54 10.43 30.54 1.43
CA ASN A 54 10.84 30.33 2.82
C ASN A 54 10.75 28.87 3.33
N LYS A 55 10.55 27.89 2.44
CA LYS A 55 10.52 26.44 2.79
C LYS A 55 11.68 25.62 2.20
N GLN A 56 12.69 26.27 1.59
CA GLN A 56 13.77 25.58 0.85
C GLN A 56 14.50 24.49 1.67
N GLU A 57 14.65 24.70 2.98
CA GLU A 57 15.33 23.75 3.87
C GLU A 57 14.57 22.42 3.98
N GLN A 58 13.25 22.43 3.79
CA GLN A 58 12.44 21.21 3.78
C GLN A 58 12.70 20.34 2.53
N GLY A 59 13.27 20.90 1.46
CA GLY A 59 13.64 20.17 0.25
C GLY A 59 14.97 19.42 0.33
N ARG A 60 15.75 19.58 1.41
CA ARG A 60 17.11 19.00 1.51
C ARG A 60 17.13 17.48 1.50
N PHE A 61 16.18 16.84 2.18
CA PHE A 61 16.11 15.38 2.22
C PHE A 61 15.82 14.81 0.83
N ALA A 62 14.82 15.35 0.12
CA ALA A 62 14.53 14.93 -1.24
C ALA A 62 15.70 15.17 -2.20
N LEU A 63 16.44 16.28 -2.03
CA LEU A 63 17.65 16.54 -2.81
C LEU A 63 18.73 15.48 -2.57
N GLU A 64 18.94 15.08 -1.32
CA GLU A 64 19.86 14.00 -0.96
C GLU A 64 19.44 12.66 -1.57
N VAL A 65 18.15 12.32 -1.48
CA VAL A 65 17.61 11.09 -2.09
C VAL A 65 17.81 11.14 -3.60
N ALA A 66 17.35 12.19 -4.29
CA ALA A 66 17.41 12.30 -5.74
C ALA A 66 18.83 12.23 -6.29
N THR A 67 19.79 12.87 -5.62
CA THR A 67 21.21 12.87 -6.03
C THR A 67 21.89 11.52 -5.87
N LYS A 68 21.35 10.63 -5.02
CA LYS A 68 21.83 9.25 -4.84
C LYS A 68 21.07 8.24 -5.71
N VAL A 69 19.77 8.42 -5.89
CA VAL A 69 18.91 7.55 -6.71
C VAL A 69 19.29 7.65 -8.20
N LEU A 70 19.51 8.87 -8.71
CA LEU A 70 19.78 9.03 -10.14
C LEU A 70 21.04 8.27 -10.62
N PRO A 71 22.21 8.37 -9.94
CA PRO A 71 23.38 7.55 -10.27
C PRO A 71 23.17 6.05 -10.03
N TYR A 72 22.39 5.68 -9.02
CA TYR A 72 22.05 4.28 -8.77
C TYR A 72 21.35 3.68 -9.99
N TYR A 73 20.34 4.35 -10.56
CA TYR A 73 19.64 3.88 -11.75
C TYR A 73 20.49 3.95 -13.03
N ASN A 74 21.33 4.98 -13.20
CA ASN A 74 22.31 5.03 -14.29
C ASN A 74 23.13 3.74 -14.34
N LYS A 75 23.62 3.29 -13.17
CA LYS A 75 24.42 2.08 -13.03
C LYS A 75 23.58 0.80 -13.14
N TYR A 76 22.42 0.75 -12.50
CA TYR A 76 21.58 -0.45 -12.43
C TYR A 76 21.01 -0.81 -13.81
N PHE A 77 20.51 0.18 -14.56
CA PHE A 77 20.00 -0.01 -15.92
C PHE A 77 21.08 0.05 -17.00
N GLY A 78 22.28 0.53 -16.68
CA GLY A 78 23.38 0.66 -17.64
C GLY A 78 23.13 1.70 -18.73
N ILE A 79 22.26 2.68 -18.46
CA ILE A 79 21.89 3.76 -19.39
C ILE A 79 21.88 5.06 -18.60
N SER A 80 22.68 6.04 -19.02
CA SER A 80 22.76 7.35 -18.36
C SER A 80 21.50 8.18 -18.60
N TYR A 81 21.08 8.91 -17.56
CA TYR A 81 20.07 9.97 -17.68
C TYR A 81 20.50 11.02 -18.74
N PRO A 82 19.66 11.34 -19.74
CA PRO A 82 20.10 12.09 -20.91
C PRO A 82 20.04 13.62 -20.76
N LEU A 83 19.38 14.15 -19.72
CA LEU A 83 19.21 15.59 -19.55
C LEU A 83 20.29 16.19 -18.64
N PRO A 84 20.71 17.44 -18.85
CA PRO A 84 21.75 18.08 -18.04
C PRO A 84 21.27 18.48 -16.63
N LYS A 85 19.96 18.42 -16.37
CA LYS A 85 19.35 18.81 -15.10
C LYS A 85 18.12 17.96 -14.78
N MET A 86 17.80 17.86 -13.50
CA MET A 86 16.56 17.30 -12.97
C MET A 86 16.02 18.22 -11.88
N ASP A 87 14.86 18.82 -12.13
CA ASP A 87 14.18 19.64 -11.13
C ASP A 87 13.04 18.81 -10.52
N LEU A 88 12.91 18.85 -9.20
CA LEU A 88 11.77 18.33 -8.44
C LEU A 88 11.06 19.54 -7.84
N ILE A 89 9.74 19.63 -7.94
CA ILE A 89 8.99 20.80 -7.46
C ILE A 89 7.78 20.40 -6.61
N ALA A 90 7.68 20.98 -5.42
CA ALA A 90 6.50 20.86 -4.57
C ALA A 90 5.43 21.87 -5.02
N ILE A 91 4.27 21.36 -5.44
CA ILE A 91 3.11 22.13 -5.85
C ILE A 91 2.05 22.09 -4.73
N ALA A 92 1.41 23.24 -4.48
CA ALA A 92 0.46 23.41 -3.39
C ALA A 92 -0.81 22.57 -3.59
N ASP A 93 -1.33 22.53 -4.82
CA ASP A 93 -2.53 21.78 -5.20
C ASP A 93 -2.19 20.82 -6.34
N PHE A 94 -2.29 19.52 -6.06
CA PHE A 94 -1.93 18.46 -6.99
C PHE A 94 -2.78 17.22 -6.69
N SER A 95 -3.52 16.67 -7.66
CA SER A 95 -4.49 15.59 -7.40
C SER A 95 -3.83 14.24 -7.10
N ALA A 96 -2.74 13.91 -7.79
CA ALA A 96 -1.94 12.71 -7.57
C ALA A 96 -0.88 12.89 -6.46
N GLY A 97 0.00 11.91 -6.25
CA GLY A 97 1.15 12.06 -5.34
C GLY A 97 2.28 12.86 -5.97
N ALA A 98 2.66 12.46 -7.18
CA ALA A 98 3.66 13.11 -8.03
C ALA A 98 3.39 12.81 -9.52
N MET A 99 4.21 13.36 -10.41
CA MET A 99 4.17 13.15 -11.86
C MET A 99 5.56 13.35 -12.47
N GLU A 100 5.96 12.43 -13.35
CA GLU A 100 7.35 12.17 -13.75
C GLU A 100 7.90 13.10 -14.84
N ASN A 101 7.26 14.25 -15.09
CA ASN A 101 7.51 15.06 -16.29
C ASN A 101 9.01 15.27 -16.55
N TRP A 102 9.46 15.03 -17.79
CA TRP A 102 10.88 14.74 -18.04
C TRP A 102 11.80 15.92 -17.72
N GLY A 103 12.51 15.79 -16.61
CA GLY A 103 13.41 16.82 -16.06
C GLY A 103 12.74 17.89 -15.21
N LEU A 104 11.42 17.91 -15.03
CA LEU A 104 10.69 18.78 -14.10
C LEU A 104 9.59 17.96 -13.39
N VAL A 105 9.99 17.14 -12.44
CA VAL A 105 9.08 16.24 -11.73
C VAL A 105 8.26 17.03 -10.71
N THR A 106 6.93 16.88 -10.72
CA THR A 106 6.03 17.61 -9.82
C THR A 106 5.54 16.72 -8.69
N TYR A 107 5.39 17.27 -7.48
CA TYR A 107 4.98 16.54 -6.29
C TYR A 107 3.96 17.35 -5.49
N ARG A 108 3.08 16.67 -4.74
CA ARG A 108 2.46 17.28 -3.55
C ARG A 108 3.53 17.69 -2.54
N GLU A 109 3.27 18.74 -1.76
CA GLU A 109 4.14 19.14 -0.64
C GLU A 109 4.46 17.97 0.31
N SER A 110 3.45 17.17 0.69
CA SER A 110 3.62 16.01 1.59
C SER A 110 4.38 14.82 0.97
N CYS A 111 4.68 14.87 -0.32
CA CYS A 111 5.42 13.84 -1.05
C CYS A 111 6.87 14.24 -1.36
N LEU A 112 7.30 15.45 -0.98
CA LEU A 112 8.64 15.97 -1.28
C LEU A 112 9.30 16.69 -0.10
N LEU A 113 8.53 17.37 0.75
CA LEU A 113 9.05 18.23 1.80
C LEU A 113 9.17 17.49 3.13
N VAL A 114 10.33 17.62 3.78
CA VAL A 114 10.63 17.03 5.09
C VAL A 114 11.01 18.12 6.07
N ASP A 115 10.25 18.24 7.15
CA ASP A 115 10.66 18.99 8.32
C ASP A 115 11.40 18.06 9.30
N PRO A 116 12.68 18.31 9.65
CA PRO A 116 13.46 17.40 10.50
C PRO A 116 12.84 17.10 11.87
N GLN A 117 12.02 18.02 12.41
CA GLN A 117 11.41 17.89 13.73
C GLN A 117 9.96 17.37 13.67
N ASN A 118 9.25 17.63 12.58
CA ASN A 118 7.79 17.45 12.48
C ASN A 118 7.35 16.34 11.51
N THR A 119 8.21 15.94 10.58
CA THR A 119 7.96 14.82 9.66
C THR A 119 8.25 13.49 10.33
N SER A 120 7.28 12.57 10.26
CA SER A 120 7.40 11.25 10.86
C SER A 120 8.37 10.36 10.07
N SER A 121 8.89 9.33 10.72
CA SER A 121 9.77 8.32 10.13
C SER A 121 9.08 7.58 8.98
N VAL A 122 7.78 7.28 9.10
CA VAL A 122 7.00 6.66 8.02
C VAL A 122 6.82 7.59 6.82
N SER A 123 6.65 8.90 7.06
CA SER A 123 6.56 9.89 5.97
C SER A 123 7.90 10.07 5.26
N LYS A 124 9.03 10.04 5.98
CA LYS A 124 10.37 10.07 5.35
C LYS A 124 10.62 8.85 4.47
N GLN A 125 10.20 7.66 4.90
CA GLN A 125 10.26 6.45 4.07
C GLN A 125 9.41 6.61 2.81
N TRP A 126 8.18 7.09 2.96
CA TRP A 126 7.27 7.31 1.84
C TRP A 126 7.81 8.32 0.82
N ILE A 127 8.38 9.43 1.29
CA ILE A 127 9.04 10.43 0.41
C ILE A 127 10.23 9.81 -0.31
N SER A 128 11.01 8.96 0.34
CA SER A 128 12.14 8.27 -0.29
C SER A 128 11.68 7.33 -1.41
N LEU A 129 10.58 6.60 -1.20
CA LEU A 129 9.97 5.74 -2.19
C LEU A 129 9.43 6.54 -3.38
N ILE A 130 8.62 7.57 -3.16
CA ILE A 130 8.06 8.38 -4.26
C ILE A 130 9.17 9.06 -5.07
N VAL A 131 10.17 9.67 -4.42
CA VAL A 131 11.31 10.24 -5.16
C VAL A 131 12.04 9.15 -5.96
N GLY A 132 12.18 7.94 -5.41
CA GLY A 132 12.68 6.77 -6.11
C GLY A 132 11.83 6.37 -7.33
N HIS A 133 10.51 6.42 -7.18
CA HIS A 133 9.50 6.08 -8.21
C HIS A 133 9.57 7.04 -9.40
N GLU A 134 9.47 8.34 -9.14
CA GLU A 134 9.47 9.36 -10.19
C GLU A 134 10.79 9.43 -10.96
N ILE A 135 11.91 9.14 -10.28
CA ILE A 135 13.21 9.07 -10.94
C ILE A 135 13.34 7.78 -11.78
N ALA A 136 12.68 6.69 -11.38
CA ALA A 136 12.64 5.46 -12.20
C ALA A 136 11.91 5.70 -13.53
N HIS A 137 10.84 6.50 -13.52
CA HIS A 137 10.09 6.87 -14.72
C HIS A 137 10.92 7.60 -15.78
N GLN A 138 12.07 8.18 -15.40
CA GLN A 138 12.99 8.77 -16.36
C GLN A 138 13.52 7.73 -17.38
N TRP A 139 13.46 6.45 -17.03
CA TRP A 139 13.67 5.32 -17.94
C TRP A 139 12.35 4.65 -18.35
N PHE A 140 11.47 4.34 -17.39
CA PHE A 140 10.19 3.64 -17.60
C PHE A 140 9.02 4.62 -17.71
N GLY A 141 8.78 5.12 -18.92
CA GLY A 141 7.74 6.11 -19.22
C GLY A 141 8.28 7.25 -20.05
N ASN A 142 9.45 7.79 -19.68
CA ASN A 142 10.05 8.91 -20.40
C ASN A 142 10.94 8.47 -21.55
N LEU A 143 11.99 7.70 -21.24
CA LEU A 143 12.93 7.20 -22.26
C LEU A 143 12.27 6.13 -23.13
N VAL A 144 11.55 5.20 -22.51
CA VAL A 144 10.71 4.20 -23.19
C VAL A 144 9.30 4.34 -22.67
N THR A 145 8.37 4.78 -23.51
CA THR A 145 6.96 4.92 -23.15
C THR A 145 6.17 3.70 -23.61
N MET A 146 5.13 3.27 -22.91
CA MET A 146 4.17 2.33 -23.49
C MET A 146 3.60 2.85 -24.83
N GLU A 147 3.29 1.96 -25.78
CA GLU A 147 2.64 2.34 -27.05
C GLU A 147 1.24 2.88 -26.83
N TRP A 148 0.51 2.25 -25.92
CA TRP A 148 -0.83 2.67 -25.52
C TRP A 148 -1.07 2.38 -24.04
N TRP A 149 -2.10 2.99 -23.48
CA TRP A 149 -2.51 2.83 -22.08
C TRP A 149 -2.80 1.39 -21.67
N THR A 150 -3.07 0.51 -22.64
CA THR A 150 -3.15 -0.95 -22.40
C THR A 150 -1.90 -1.54 -21.76
N HIS A 151 -0.73 -0.94 -22.00
CA HIS A 151 0.53 -1.36 -21.41
C HIS A 151 1.03 -0.38 -20.33
N LEU A 152 0.13 0.42 -19.70
CA LEU A 152 0.48 1.38 -18.63
C LEU A 152 1.37 0.78 -17.55
N TRP A 153 1.13 -0.49 -17.19
CA TRP A 153 1.92 -1.21 -16.19
C TRP A 153 3.43 -1.31 -16.50
N LEU A 154 3.84 -1.19 -17.78
CA LEU A 154 5.26 -1.12 -18.16
C LEU A 154 5.96 0.11 -17.57
N ASN A 155 5.21 1.17 -17.30
CA ASN A 155 5.68 2.33 -16.56
C ASN A 155 5.50 2.08 -15.06
N GLU A 156 4.23 1.99 -14.62
CA GLU A 156 3.86 2.07 -13.21
C GLU A 156 4.32 0.85 -12.40
N GLY A 157 4.11 -0.36 -12.93
CA GLY A 157 4.53 -1.58 -12.26
C GLY A 157 6.06 -1.66 -12.10
N TYR A 158 6.79 -1.18 -13.10
CA TYR A 158 8.26 -1.12 -13.04
C TYR A 158 8.75 -0.09 -12.03
N ALA A 159 8.22 1.14 -12.07
CA ALA A 159 8.55 2.18 -11.11
C ALA A 159 8.25 1.71 -9.67
N SER A 160 7.08 1.11 -9.45
CA SER A 160 6.67 0.51 -8.17
C SER A 160 7.55 -0.64 -7.69
N PHE A 161 8.21 -1.37 -8.57
CA PHE A 161 9.16 -2.40 -8.14
C PHE A 161 10.53 -1.81 -7.82
N VAL A 162 11.07 -0.97 -8.71
CA VAL A 162 12.47 -0.51 -8.59
C VAL A 162 12.66 0.57 -7.52
N GLU A 163 11.60 1.27 -7.10
CA GLU A 163 11.65 2.18 -5.94
C GLU A 163 12.13 1.43 -4.67
N PHE A 164 11.72 0.18 -4.48
CA PHE A 164 12.14 -0.63 -3.34
C PHE A 164 13.59 -1.08 -3.47
N LEU A 165 14.08 -1.33 -4.69
CA LEU A 165 15.49 -1.67 -4.95
C LEU A 165 16.40 -0.51 -4.54
N CYS A 166 16.09 0.72 -4.98
CA CYS A 166 16.93 1.87 -4.65
C CYS A 166 16.81 2.25 -3.17
N VAL A 167 15.60 2.26 -2.59
CA VAL A 167 15.43 2.61 -1.17
C VAL A 167 16.08 1.58 -0.26
N ALA A 168 15.98 0.28 -0.55
CA ALA A 168 16.68 -0.75 0.21
C ALA A 168 18.22 -0.60 0.15
N HIS A 169 18.74 -0.10 -0.97
CA HIS A 169 20.17 0.16 -1.12
C HIS A 169 20.62 1.40 -0.32
N LEU A 170 19.83 2.47 -0.36
CA LEU A 170 20.19 3.75 0.25
C LEU A 170 19.92 3.80 1.75
N PHE A 171 18.87 3.12 2.21
CA PHE A 171 18.38 3.12 3.59
C PHE A 171 18.11 1.68 4.06
N PRO A 172 19.15 0.83 4.20
CA PRO A 172 18.98 -0.55 4.63
C PRO A 172 18.28 -0.69 5.98
N GLU A 173 18.38 0.32 6.86
CA GLU A 173 17.71 0.38 8.15
C GLU A 173 16.18 0.44 8.05
N TYR A 174 15.62 0.83 6.89
CA TYR A 174 14.17 0.84 6.67
C TYR A 174 13.59 -0.56 6.49
N ASP A 175 14.41 -1.56 6.13
CA ASP A 175 13.96 -2.92 5.83
C ASP A 175 12.72 -2.95 4.90
N ILE A 176 12.76 -2.12 3.85
CA ILE A 176 11.59 -1.75 3.04
C ILE A 176 11.01 -2.93 2.26
N TRP A 177 11.82 -3.96 1.97
CA TRP A 177 11.35 -5.19 1.33
C TRP A 177 10.37 -5.99 2.17
N THR A 178 10.44 -5.88 3.50
CA THR A 178 9.39 -6.52 4.31
C THR A 178 8.06 -5.78 4.15
N GLN A 179 8.12 -4.45 4.14
CA GLN A 179 6.96 -3.57 3.97
C GLN A 179 6.33 -3.67 2.58
N PHE A 180 7.09 -4.01 1.53
CA PHE A 180 6.54 -4.35 0.20
C PHE A 180 5.37 -5.35 0.30
N VAL A 181 5.47 -6.33 1.20
CA VAL A 181 4.44 -7.35 1.35
C VAL A 181 3.12 -6.76 1.84
N THR A 182 3.15 -5.85 2.81
CA THR A 182 1.91 -5.21 3.33
C THR A 182 1.41 -4.10 2.43
N ASP A 183 2.32 -3.32 1.85
CA ASP A 183 1.98 -2.05 1.25
C ASP A 183 1.65 -2.17 -0.24
N THR A 184 2.14 -3.24 -0.88
CA THR A 184 2.00 -3.53 -2.31
C THR A 184 1.35 -4.90 -2.52
N TYR A 185 2.00 -5.98 -2.10
CA TYR A 185 1.58 -7.36 -2.42
C TYR A 185 0.18 -7.70 -1.90
N ILE A 186 -0.10 -7.46 -0.61
CA ILE A 186 -1.40 -7.80 -0.01
C ILE A 186 -2.52 -6.96 -0.63
N LYS A 187 -2.31 -5.65 -0.86
CA LYS A 187 -3.32 -4.78 -1.47
C LYS A 187 -3.70 -5.25 -2.87
N ALA A 188 -2.72 -5.67 -3.66
CA ALA A 188 -2.96 -6.25 -4.98
C ALA A 188 -3.79 -7.54 -4.89
N LEU A 189 -3.46 -8.45 -3.98
CA LEU A 189 -4.24 -9.69 -3.79
C LEU A 189 -5.67 -9.42 -3.32
N GLU A 190 -5.88 -8.39 -2.49
CA GLU A 190 -7.22 -8.03 -2.00
C GLU A 190 -8.12 -7.53 -3.13
N LEU A 191 -7.60 -6.63 -3.99
CA LEU A 191 -8.35 -6.13 -5.14
C LEU A 191 -8.54 -7.22 -6.19
N ASP A 192 -7.49 -7.97 -6.50
CA ASP A 192 -7.50 -8.93 -7.60
C ASP A 192 -8.24 -10.24 -7.28
N GLY A 193 -8.59 -10.45 -6.00
CA GLY A 193 -9.48 -11.52 -5.56
C GLY A 193 -10.96 -11.23 -5.84
N LEU A 194 -11.32 -9.98 -6.16
CA LEU A 194 -12.69 -9.59 -6.52
C LEU A 194 -13.04 -10.03 -7.95
N LYS A 195 -14.32 -10.29 -8.20
CA LYS A 195 -14.82 -10.54 -9.56
C LYS A 195 -14.72 -9.29 -10.43
N ASN A 196 -14.90 -8.11 -9.83
CA ASN A 196 -14.74 -6.81 -10.50
C ASN A 196 -13.29 -6.31 -10.51
N SER A 197 -12.32 -7.23 -10.68
CA SER A 197 -10.91 -6.92 -11.01
C SER A 197 -10.73 -6.82 -12.54
N HIS A 198 -9.50 -6.63 -13.01
CA HIS A 198 -9.12 -6.66 -14.43
C HIS A 198 -7.72 -7.31 -14.62
N PRO A 199 -7.37 -7.78 -15.83
CA PRO A 199 -5.99 -8.21 -16.12
C PRO A 199 -5.03 -7.02 -16.00
N ILE A 200 -3.72 -7.27 -15.91
CA ILE A 200 -2.73 -6.18 -15.95
C ILE A 200 -2.78 -5.47 -17.30
N GLU A 201 -2.95 -6.22 -18.39
CA GLU A 201 -3.11 -5.69 -19.74
C GLU A 201 -4.59 -5.44 -20.05
N VAL A 202 -5.02 -4.18 -19.96
CA VAL A 202 -6.43 -3.79 -20.17
C VAL A 202 -6.59 -3.09 -21.52
N PRO A 203 -7.41 -3.60 -22.44
CA PRO A 203 -7.78 -2.84 -23.64
C PRO A 203 -8.46 -1.53 -23.26
N VAL A 204 -7.86 -0.39 -23.62
CA VAL A 204 -8.41 0.95 -23.34
C VAL A 204 -8.96 1.55 -24.63
N GLY A 205 -10.26 1.82 -24.67
CA GLY A 205 -10.95 2.42 -25.81
C GLY A 205 -11.29 3.89 -25.61
N HIS A 206 -11.71 4.29 -24.41
CA HIS A 206 -12.12 5.67 -24.10
C HIS A 206 -11.23 6.31 -23.03
N PRO A 207 -10.92 7.63 -23.11
CA PRO A 207 -10.03 8.28 -22.14
C PRO A 207 -10.45 8.19 -20.67
N SER A 208 -11.75 8.13 -20.37
CA SER A 208 -12.23 7.97 -18.98
C SER A 208 -11.88 6.60 -18.37
N GLU A 209 -11.58 5.59 -19.19
CA GLU A 209 -11.16 4.27 -18.72
C GLU A 209 -9.69 4.29 -18.25
N ILE A 210 -8.92 5.31 -18.65
CA ILE A 210 -7.52 5.46 -18.28
C ILE A 210 -7.39 5.65 -16.76
N ASP A 211 -8.16 6.56 -16.17
CA ASP A 211 -8.15 6.82 -14.72
C ASP A 211 -8.49 5.57 -13.90
N GLU A 212 -9.25 4.67 -14.51
CA GLU A 212 -9.78 3.45 -13.93
C GLU A 212 -8.74 2.31 -13.86
N ILE A 213 -7.64 2.43 -14.62
CA ILE A 213 -6.50 1.50 -14.59
C ILE A 213 -5.28 2.07 -13.85
N PHE A 214 -5.37 3.31 -13.35
CA PHE A 214 -4.42 3.87 -12.38
C PHE A 214 -4.76 3.38 -10.96
N ASP A 215 -4.65 2.07 -10.74
CA ASP A 215 -5.16 1.39 -9.55
C ASP A 215 -4.16 0.37 -8.94
N ASP A 216 -4.60 -0.38 -7.92
CA ASP A 216 -3.73 -1.38 -7.27
C ASP A 216 -3.31 -2.53 -8.23
N ILE A 217 -3.95 -2.71 -9.40
CA ILE A 217 -3.54 -3.73 -10.37
C ILE A 217 -2.32 -3.24 -11.17
N SER A 218 -2.38 -2.07 -11.80
CA SER A 218 -1.25 -1.58 -12.63
C SER A 218 0.01 -1.33 -11.79
N TYR A 219 -0.15 -0.78 -10.58
CA TYR A 219 0.94 -0.49 -9.67
C TYR A 219 1.34 -1.73 -8.86
N ASN A 220 0.44 -2.21 -8.01
CA ASN A 220 0.82 -3.17 -6.97
C ASN A 220 0.89 -4.61 -7.49
N LYS A 221 -0.06 -5.06 -8.30
CA LYS A 221 0.03 -6.37 -8.97
C LYS A 221 1.19 -6.38 -9.96
N GLY A 222 1.32 -5.32 -10.77
CA GLY A 222 2.46 -5.10 -11.68
C GLY A 222 3.81 -5.26 -10.97
N GLY A 223 4.05 -4.47 -9.92
CA GLY A 223 5.28 -4.54 -9.12
C GLY A 223 5.49 -5.89 -8.44
N SER A 224 4.43 -6.56 -7.98
CA SER A 224 4.52 -7.88 -7.34
C SER A 224 4.85 -9.00 -8.32
N VAL A 225 4.27 -8.97 -9.53
CA VAL A 225 4.60 -9.91 -10.60
C VAL A 225 6.04 -9.69 -11.09
N ILE A 226 6.50 -8.43 -11.18
CA ILE A 226 7.90 -8.12 -11.49
C ILE A 226 8.84 -8.62 -10.39
N ARG A 227 8.49 -8.48 -9.10
CA ARG A 227 9.28 -9.04 -7.99
C ARG A 227 9.40 -10.56 -8.09
N MET A 228 8.31 -11.26 -8.39
CA MET A 228 8.33 -12.71 -8.64
C MET A 228 9.19 -13.07 -9.86
N LEU A 229 9.10 -12.28 -10.93
CA LEU A 229 9.92 -12.47 -12.14
C LEU A 229 11.41 -12.26 -11.86
N HIS A 230 11.77 -11.19 -11.14
CA HIS A 230 13.14 -10.88 -10.72
C HIS A 230 13.74 -12.04 -9.91
N ASP A 231 13.00 -12.57 -8.94
CA ASP A 231 13.42 -13.72 -8.13
C ASP A 231 13.48 -15.04 -8.94
N TYR A 232 12.61 -15.20 -9.94
CA TYR A 232 12.62 -16.35 -10.84
C TYR A 232 13.82 -16.33 -11.79
N ILE A 233 14.18 -15.17 -12.37
CA ILE A 233 15.25 -15.09 -13.37
C ILE A 233 16.63 -14.85 -12.76
N GLY A 234 16.71 -14.09 -11.67
CA GLY A 234 17.95 -13.67 -11.00
C GLY A 234 18.37 -12.25 -11.41
N ASP A 235 18.97 -11.50 -10.47
CA ASP A 235 19.28 -10.08 -10.65
C ASP A 235 20.19 -9.78 -11.86
N ASP A 236 21.21 -10.60 -12.10
CA ASP A 236 22.15 -10.37 -13.20
C ASP A 236 21.47 -10.42 -14.57
N ASP A 237 20.67 -11.45 -14.81
CA ASP A 237 19.93 -11.61 -16.06
C ASP A 237 18.78 -10.61 -16.18
N PHE A 238 18.15 -10.23 -15.04
CA PHE A 238 17.16 -9.16 -15.00
C PHE A 238 17.77 -7.83 -15.45
N ARG A 239 18.88 -7.39 -14.84
CA ARG A 239 19.57 -6.14 -15.22
C ARG A 239 20.00 -6.15 -16.68
N LYS A 240 20.54 -7.27 -17.16
CA LYS A 240 20.92 -7.44 -18.57
C LYS A 240 19.72 -7.31 -19.52
N GLY A 241 18.58 -7.94 -19.19
CA GLY A 241 17.37 -7.84 -19.99
C GLY A 241 16.76 -6.43 -19.96
N MET A 242 16.77 -5.76 -18.81
CA MET A 242 16.30 -4.37 -18.70
C MET A 242 17.16 -3.41 -19.52
N ASN A 243 18.49 -3.57 -19.48
CA ASN A 243 19.39 -2.78 -20.33
C ASN A 243 19.09 -3.00 -21.83
N LEU A 244 18.85 -4.24 -22.23
CA LEU A 244 18.53 -4.60 -23.61
C LEU A 244 17.21 -3.99 -24.07
N TYR A 245 16.16 -4.10 -23.26
CA TYR A 245 14.85 -3.48 -23.50
C TYR A 245 14.98 -1.96 -23.65
N LEU A 246 15.54 -1.29 -22.64
CA LEU A 246 15.66 0.17 -22.67
C LEU A 246 16.53 0.67 -23.83
N SER A 247 17.60 -0.06 -24.19
CA SER A 247 18.46 0.32 -25.32
C SER A 247 17.77 0.18 -26.68
N ARG A 248 16.95 -0.86 -26.87
CA ARG A 248 16.23 -1.11 -28.14
C ARG A 248 15.11 -0.08 -28.39
N HIS A 249 14.45 0.34 -27.31
CA HIS A 249 13.25 1.18 -27.37
C HIS A 249 13.49 2.63 -26.93
N SER A 250 14.75 3.04 -26.66
CA SER A 250 15.09 4.41 -26.28
C SER A 250 14.52 5.45 -27.27
N TYR A 251 13.80 6.44 -26.72
CA TYR A 251 13.09 7.50 -27.43
C TYR A 251 11.96 7.00 -28.35
N LYS A 252 11.38 5.84 -28.03
CA LYS A 252 10.30 5.19 -28.76
C LYS A 252 9.29 4.58 -27.78
N ASN A 253 8.30 3.94 -28.37
CA ASN A 253 7.30 3.17 -27.65
C ASN A 253 7.64 1.67 -27.57
N ALA A 254 7.00 0.96 -26.66
CA ALA A 254 7.07 -0.49 -26.53
C ALA A 254 5.72 -1.11 -26.08
N GLU A 255 5.53 -2.37 -26.44
CA GLU A 255 4.45 -3.24 -25.96
C GLU A 255 4.97 -4.23 -24.91
N THR A 256 4.07 -4.93 -24.21
CA THR A 256 4.42 -5.95 -23.21
C THR A 256 5.36 -7.02 -23.77
N GLU A 257 5.15 -7.43 -25.02
CA GLU A 257 5.91 -8.46 -25.71
C GLU A 257 7.39 -8.11 -25.93
N ASP A 258 7.70 -6.83 -26.13
CA ASP A 258 9.06 -6.33 -26.31
C ASP A 258 9.90 -6.55 -25.05
N LEU A 259 9.29 -6.31 -23.89
CA LEU A 259 9.92 -6.55 -22.59
C LEU A 259 10.21 -8.04 -22.38
N TRP A 260 9.21 -8.89 -22.68
CA TRP A 260 9.37 -10.34 -22.57
C TRP A 260 10.46 -10.88 -23.47
N GLU A 261 10.56 -10.38 -24.69
CA GLU A 261 11.64 -10.75 -25.61
C GLU A 261 13.02 -10.43 -25.04
N ALA A 262 13.20 -9.23 -24.49
CA ALA A 262 14.48 -8.81 -23.93
C ALA A 262 14.89 -9.64 -22.70
N LEU A 263 13.95 -9.91 -21.79
CA LEU A 263 14.19 -10.71 -20.58
C LEU A 263 14.41 -12.20 -20.89
N GLU A 264 13.68 -12.75 -21.86
CA GLU A 264 13.87 -14.12 -22.36
C GLU A 264 15.22 -14.29 -23.05
N GLU A 265 15.64 -13.32 -23.86
CA GLU A 265 16.96 -13.32 -24.49
C GLU A 265 18.08 -13.26 -23.45
N ALA A 266 17.93 -12.46 -22.40
CA ALA A 266 18.95 -12.32 -21.37
C ALA A 266 19.07 -13.59 -20.51
N SER A 267 17.95 -14.10 -20.01
CA SER A 267 17.87 -15.18 -19.01
C SER A 267 17.86 -16.60 -19.59
N LYS A 268 17.55 -16.75 -20.89
CA LYS A 268 17.32 -18.05 -21.55
C LYS A 268 16.23 -18.91 -20.89
N LYS A 269 15.35 -18.29 -20.10
CA LYS A 269 14.16 -18.90 -19.49
C LYS A 269 12.93 -18.54 -20.32
N PRO A 270 11.84 -19.34 -20.29
CA PRO A 270 10.65 -19.12 -21.11
C PRO A 270 9.77 -17.98 -20.56
N ILE A 271 10.29 -16.75 -20.51
CA ILE A 271 9.65 -15.61 -19.83
C ILE A 271 8.31 -15.28 -20.45
N ARG A 272 8.22 -15.23 -21.78
CA ARG A 272 6.96 -14.92 -22.47
C ARG A 272 5.85 -15.90 -22.09
N ALA A 273 6.17 -17.21 -22.05
CA ALA A 273 5.20 -18.24 -21.69
C ALA A 273 4.72 -18.10 -20.24
N VAL A 274 5.64 -17.87 -19.30
CA VAL A 274 5.28 -17.74 -17.89
C VAL A 274 4.50 -16.45 -17.65
N MET A 275 5.06 -15.30 -18.05
CA MET A 275 4.51 -13.98 -17.70
C MET A 275 3.21 -13.65 -18.44
N SER A 276 2.97 -14.21 -19.63
CA SER A 276 1.67 -14.03 -20.31
C SER A 276 0.50 -14.55 -19.47
N THR A 277 0.71 -15.60 -18.65
CA THR A 277 -0.33 -16.11 -17.74
C THR A 277 -0.60 -15.18 -16.55
N TRP A 278 0.29 -14.22 -16.28
CA TRP A 278 0.16 -13.28 -15.17
C TRP A 278 -0.38 -11.92 -15.61
N THR A 279 -0.13 -11.52 -16.86
CA THR A 279 -0.52 -10.21 -17.36
C THR A 279 -1.85 -10.18 -18.11
N LYS A 280 -2.20 -11.26 -18.82
CA LYS A 280 -3.36 -11.29 -19.74
C LYS A 280 -4.66 -11.80 -19.13
N GLN A 281 -4.63 -12.35 -17.92
CA GLN A 281 -5.82 -12.87 -17.25
C GLN A 281 -6.02 -12.23 -15.87
N VAL A 282 -7.29 -12.16 -15.46
CA VAL A 282 -7.71 -11.58 -14.19
C VAL A 282 -7.38 -12.52 -13.03
N GLY A 283 -7.05 -11.98 -11.86
CA GLY A 283 -6.86 -12.77 -10.65
C GLY A 283 -5.49 -13.42 -10.54
N PHE A 284 -5.39 -14.29 -9.55
CA PHE A 284 -4.20 -15.05 -9.17
C PHE A 284 -4.60 -16.41 -8.57
N PRO A 285 -3.68 -17.39 -8.49
CA PRO A 285 -3.98 -18.70 -7.95
C PRO A 285 -3.86 -18.75 -6.42
N ILE A 286 -4.66 -19.63 -5.80
CA ILE A 286 -4.36 -20.21 -4.50
C ILE A 286 -3.84 -21.65 -4.70
N ILE A 287 -2.72 -21.97 -4.05
CA ILE A 287 -2.12 -23.31 -4.05
C ILE A 287 -2.55 -24.05 -2.79
N THR A 288 -3.34 -25.10 -2.97
CA THR A 288 -3.63 -26.05 -1.89
C THR A 288 -2.46 -27.01 -1.71
N VAL A 289 -1.95 -27.11 -0.48
CA VAL A 289 -0.83 -27.97 -0.11
C VAL A 289 -1.38 -29.17 0.65
N LYS A 290 -1.21 -30.37 0.08
CA LYS A 290 -1.43 -31.64 0.79
C LYS A 290 -0.11 -32.37 0.92
N GLU A 291 0.09 -33.05 2.03
CA GLU A 291 1.34 -33.73 2.31
C GLU A 291 1.12 -35.14 2.88
N ARG A 292 2.06 -36.05 2.59
CA ARG A 292 2.11 -37.39 3.18
C ARG A 292 3.56 -37.82 3.38
N GLN A 293 3.84 -38.51 4.48
CA GLN A 293 5.16 -39.08 4.75
C GLN A 293 5.37 -40.36 3.94
N GLU A 294 6.54 -40.52 3.32
CA GLU A 294 6.95 -41.75 2.63
C GLU A 294 8.40 -42.10 2.99
N GLY A 295 8.59 -43.03 3.94
CA GLY A 295 9.90 -43.29 4.52
C GLY A 295 10.46 -42.04 5.23
N ASN A 296 11.66 -41.61 4.86
CA ASN A 296 12.28 -40.38 5.37
C ASN A 296 11.92 -39.13 4.54
N ASP A 297 11.17 -39.29 3.46
CA ASP A 297 10.84 -38.23 2.51
C ASP A 297 9.42 -37.71 2.75
N ARG A 298 9.17 -36.45 2.35
CA ARG A 298 7.82 -35.88 2.31
C ARG A 298 7.34 -35.73 0.88
N ILE A 299 6.16 -36.25 0.59
CA ILE A 299 5.51 -36.04 -0.70
C ILE A 299 4.46 -34.94 -0.57
N LEU A 300 4.58 -33.91 -1.39
CA LEU A 300 3.63 -32.81 -1.49
C LEU A 300 2.80 -32.94 -2.77
N THR A 301 1.49 -32.85 -2.63
CA THR A 301 0.58 -32.66 -3.76
C THR A 301 0.12 -31.21 -3.73
N LEU A 302 0.62 -30.40 -4.67
CA LEU A 302 0.22 -29.02 -4.87
C LEU A 302 -0.90 -28.96 -5.89
N SER A 303 -1.97 -28.20 -5.63
CA SER A 303 -3.07 -27.99 -6.58
C SER A 303 -3.42 -26.51 -6.68
N GLN A 304 -3.53 -25.98 -7.90
CA GLN A 304 -3.84 -24.58 -8.16
C GLN A 304 -5.29 -24.38 -8.63
N GLU A 305 -5.92 -23.33 -8.13
CA GLU A 305 -7.21 -22.80 -8.57
C GLU A 305 -7.19 -21.27 -8.45
N ARG A 306 -7.95 -20.54 -9.26
CA ARG A 306 -8.09 -19.08 -9.09
C ARG A 306 -8.70 -18.80 -7.72
N PHE A 307 -8.10 -17.88 -6.98
CA PHE A 307 -8.69 -17.39 -5.74
C PHE A 307 -9.79 -16.36 -6.04
N LEU A 308 -10.94 -16.53 -5.39
CA LEU A 308 -12.04 -15.58 -5.43
C LEU A 308 -12.48 -15.25 -4.00
N SER A 309 -12.59 -13.96 -3.69
CA SER A 309 -12.89 -13.47 -2.34
C SER A 309 -14.28 -13.87 -1.83
N ASP A 310 -15.19 -14.28 -2.72
CA ASP A 310 -16.51 -14.82 -2.38
C ASP A 310 -16.54 -16.35 -2.21
N GLY A 311 -15.38 -17.01 -2.37
CA GLY A 311 -15.23 -18.46 -2.26
C GLY A 311 -15.89 -19.25 -3.39
N SER A 312 -16.37 -18.59 -4.45
CA SER A 312 -16.96 -19.26 -5.61
C SER A 312 -15.91 -19.98 -6.45
N ALA A 313 -16.34 -20.98 -7.21
CA ALA A 313 -15.46 -21.71 -8.10
C ALA A 313 -15.18 -20.92 -9.39
N ASP A 314 -13.94 -21.01 -9.87
CA ASP A 314 -13.53 -20.43 -11.14
C ASP A 314 -14.21 -21.10 -12.33
N GLN A 315 -15.08 -20.36 -13.01
CA GLN A 315 -15.78 -20.84 -14.20
C GLN A 315 -14.87 -20.90 -15.44
N GLU A 316 -13.80 -20.09 -15.47
CA GLU A 316 -12.87 -20.01 -16.61
C GLU A 316 -11.81 -21.12 -16.56
N GLN A 317 -11.73 -21.86 -15.45
CA GLN A 317 -10.73 -22.90 -15.21
C GLN A 317 -9.30 -22.40 -15.45
N SER A 318 -9.01 -21.18 -15.02
CA SER A 318 -7.75 -20.48 -15.17
C SER A 318 -6.58 -21.33 -14.70
N LEU A 319 -5.44 -21.17 -15.37
CA LEU A 319 -4.19 -21.85 -15.07
C LEU A 319 -3.04 -20.86 -15.19
N TRP A 320 -2.12 -20.89 -14.22
CA TRP A 320 -0.91 -20.09 -14.22
C TRP A 320 0.31 -20.99 -14.34
N MET A 321 1.36 -20.47 -14.98
CA MET A 321 2.71 -21.02 -14.83
C MET A 321 3.37 -20.37 -13.63
N ILE A 322 3.50 -21.12 -12.53
CA ILE A 322 3.89 -20.57 -11.23
C ILE A 322 5.32 -21.00 -10.89
N PRO A 323 6.28 -20.07 -10.74
CA PRO A 323 7.55 -20.35 -10.09
C PRO A 323 7.32 -20.66 -8.60
N VAL A 324 7.35 -21.93 -8.23
CA VAL A 324 7.12 -22.41 -6.86
C VAL A 324 8.45 -22.68 -6.18
N LYS A 325 8.65 -22.04 -5.02
CA LYS A 325 9.75 -22.30 -4.10
C LYS A 325 9.22 -22.88 -2.79
N ILE A 326 10.02 -23.75 -2.16
CA ILE A 326 9.69 -24.42 -0.90
C ILE A 326 10.89 -24.39 0.05
N SER A 327 10.66 -24.04 1.32
CA SER A 327 11.62 -24.19 2.42
C SER A 327 11.10 -25.17 3.47
N THR A 328 11.99 -25.64 4.34
CA THR A 328 11.68 -26.63 5.39
C THR A 328 12.36 -26.24 6.70
N SER A 329 11.94 -26.87 7.80
CA SER A 329 12.54 -26.67 9.12
C SER A 329 14.04 -26.92 9.21
N LYS A 330 14.61 -27.74 8.31
CA LYS A 330 16.06 -28.05 8.26
C LYS A 330 16.90 -26.83 7.90
N SER A 331 16.42 -26.02 6.95
CA SER A 331 17.07 -24.78 6.50
C SER A 331 16.02 -23.70 6.28
N PRO A 332 15.53 -23.03 7.35
CA PRO A 332 14.38 -22.11 7.25
C PRO A 332 14.58 -20.92 6.31
N LYS A 333 15.84 -20.58 6.02
CA LYS A 333 16.24 -19.45 5.16
C LYS A 333 16.73 -19.87 3.78
N GLU A 334 16.76 -21.17 3.49
CA GLU A 334 17.24 -21.69 2.20
C GLU A 334 16.10 -22.33 1.43
N ILE A 335 16.24 -22.32 0.10
CA ILE A 335 15.28 -22.96 -0.80
C ILE A 335 15.63 -24.43 -0.89
N ALA A 336 14.75 -25.28 -0.37
CA ALA A 336 14.89 -26.74 -0.46
C ALA A 336 14.50 -27.26 -1.85
N LEU A 337 13.54 -26.60 -2.51
CA LEU A 337 13.11 -26.95 -3.87
C LEU A 337 12.61 -25.72 -4.63
N ASN A 338 12.93 -25.67 -5.92
CA ASN A 338 12.47 -24.65 -6.87
C ASN A 338 12.00 -25.35 -8.16
N THR A 339 10.77 -25.10 -8.59
CA THR A 339 10.18 -25.69 -9.79
C THR A 339 9.14 -24.75 -10.41
N ILE A 340 8.80 -24.95 -11.67
CA ILE A 340 7.61 -24.35 -12.27
C ILE A 340 6.44 -25.32 -12.10
N MET A 341 5.28 -24.82 -11.67
CA MET A 341 4.01 -25.53 -11.72
C MET A 341 3.22 -25.01 -12.91
N ASP A 342 3.10 -25.85 -13.94
CA ASP A 342 2.48 -25.60 -15.24
C ASP A 342 1.25 -26.50 -15.48
N GLU A 343 0.84 -27.22 -14.45
CA GLU A 343 -0.29 -28.14 -14.44
C GLU A 343 -1.20 -27.84 -13.25
N ARG A 344 -2.44 -28.35 -13.29
CA ARG A 344 -3.44 -28.11 -12.24
C ARG A 344 -3.04 -28.73 -10.91
N THR A 345 -2.43 -29.90 -10.94
CA THR A 345 -1.95 -30.63 -9.76
C THR A 345 -0.56 -31.18 -10.04
N LYS A 346 0.39 -30.91 -9.15
CA LYS A 346 1.79 -31.33 -9.27
C LYS A 346 2.24 -32.06 -8.01
N GLU A 347 2.86 -33.22 -8.18
CA GLU A 347 3.47 -33.96 -7.07
C GLU A 347 4.97 -33.64 -6.96
N ILE A 348 5.43 -33.39 -5.74
CA ILE A 348 6.81 -33.00 -5.42
C ILE A 348 7.34 -33.89 -4.31
N VAL A 349 8.54 -34.42 -4.50
CA VAL A 349 9.26 -35.20 -3.48
C VAL A 349 10.31 -34.32 -2.80
N LEU A 350 10.17 -34.12 -1.50
CA LEU A 350 11.18 -33.49 -0.65
C LEU A 350 11.95 -34.56 0.11
N LYS A 351 13.25 -34.68 -0.19
CA LYS A 351 14.12 -35.70 0.39
C LYS A 351 14.54 -35.35 1.81
N ASP A 352 14.62 -36.35 2.68
CA ASP A 352 15.10 -36.23 4.05
C ASP A 352 14.31 -35.18 4.89
N VAL A 353 12.99 -35.16 4.72
CA VAL A 353 12.06 -34.33 5.48
C VAL A 353 11.19 -35.25 6.35
N PRO A 354 11.60 -35.53 7.60
CA PRO A 354 10.90 -36.46 8.48
C PRO A 354 9.58 -35.90 9.01
N GLU A 355 8.76 -36.78 9.58
CA GLU A 355 7.53 -36.43 10.27
C GLU A 355 7.78 -35.38 11.37
N GLY A 356 6.87 -34.42 11.51
CA GLY A 356 7.01 -33.27 12.43
C GLY A 356 7.84 -32.09 11.91
N SER A 357 8.52 -32.22 10.76
CA SER A 357 9.14 -31.07 10.09
C SER A 357 8.07 -30.19 9.45
N TRP A 358 8.16 -28.87 9.66
CA TRP A 358 7.31 -27.92 8.96
C TRP A 358 7.81 -27.66 7.54
N ILE A 359 6.89 -27.30 6.66
CA ILE A 359 7.13 -27.01 5.24
C ILE A 359 6.45 -25.69 4.90
N LYS A 360 7.19 -24.80 4.23
CA LYS A 360 6.67 -23.50 3.79
C LYS A 360 6.84 -23.38 2.28
N VAL A 361 5.72 -23.41 1.58
CA VAL A 361 5.58 -22.99 0.19
C VAL A 361 5.56 -21.47 0.13
N ASN A 362 6.15 -20.91 -0.93
CA ASN A 362 6.33 -19.45 -1.13
C ASN A 362 7.16 -18.78 -0.02
N PRO A 363 8.38 -19.26 0.29
CA PRO A 363 9.22 -18.64 1.30
C PRO A 363 9.48 -17.16 0.99
N GLY A 364 9.28 -16.28 1.98
CA GLY A 364 9.44 -14.83 1.84
C GLY A 364 8.27 -14.11 1.15
N THR A 365 7.19 -14.82 0.81
CA THR A 365 5.99 -14.26 0.17
C THR A 365 6.37 -13.50 -1.11
N ILE A 366 7.06 -14.19 -2.03
CA ILE A 366 7.62 -13.61 -3.26
C ILE A 366 6.69 -13.89 -4.45
N GLY A 367 6.27 -15.15 -4.62
CA GLY A 367 5.37 -15.52 -5.71
C GLY A 367 3.98 -14.93 -5.48
N PHE A 368 3.37 -14.37 -6.53
CA PHE A 368 2.06 -13.69 -6.46
C PHE A 368 0.90 -14.69 -6.40
N TYR A 369 0.82 -15.44 -5.31
CA TYR A 369 -0.19 -16.46 -5.09
C TYR A 369 -0.40 -16.72 -3.59
N ARG A 370 -1.58 -17.22 -3.24
CA ARG A 370 -1.90 -17.62 -1.87
C ARG A 370 -1.61 -19.10 -1.65
N THR A 371 -1.43 -19.50 -0.40
CA THR A 371 -1.26 -20.89 -0.01
C THR A 371 -2.36 -21.33 0.96
N ARG A 372 -2.89 -22.55 0.76
CA ARG A 372 -3.86 -23.17 1.66
C ARG A 372 -3.29 -24.47 2.21
N TYR A 373 -2.98 -24.47 3.50
CA TYR A 373 -2.54 -25.65 4.25
C TYR A 373 -3.72 -26.32 4.95
N SER A 374 -3.58 -27.61 5.27
CA SER A 374 -4.54 -28.27 6.17
C SER A 374 -4.37 -27.76 7.61
N PRO A 375 -5.40 -27.92 8.48
CA PRO A 375 -5.28 -27.57 9.90
C PRO A 375 -4.10 -28.25 10.61
N GLU A 376 -3.78 -29.49 10.25
CA GLU A 376 -2.65 -30.24 10.79
C GLU A 376 -1.31 -29.63 10.37
N SER A 377 -1.18 -29.28 9.08
CA SER A 377 0.03 -28.60 8.57
C SER A 377 0.21 -27.20 9.16
N LEU A 378 -0.86 -26.42 9.33
CA LEU A 378 -0.81 -25.13 10.05
C LEU A 378 -0.37 -25.30 11.50
N SER A 379 -0.90 -26.32 12.19
CA SER A 379 -0.52 -26.64 13.57
C SER A 379 0.97 -26.96 13.70
N SER A 380 1.57 -27.63 12.69
CA SER A 380 3.01 -27.92 12.67
C SER A 380 3.90 -26.67 12.54
N LEU A 381 3.38 -25.58 11.97
CA LEU A 381 4.08 -24.30 11.82
C LEU A 381 4.01 -23.43 13.08
N MET A 382 3.04 -23.67 13.97
CA MET A 382 2.80 -22.83 15.16
C MET A 382 4.03 -22.72 16.09
N PRO A 383 4.77 -23.80 16.43
CA PRO A 383 5.97 -23.67 17.26
C PRO A 383 7.01 -22.75 16.63
N ALA A 384 7.20 -22.83 15.31
CA ALA A 384 8.16 -22.02 14.56
C ALA A 384 7.77 -20.54 14.45
N ILE A 385 6.47 -20.24 14.59
CA ILE A 385 5.96 -18.88 14.73
C ILE A 385 6.27 -18.36 16.14
N GLN A 386 5.95 -19.14 17.17
CA GLN A 386 6.11 -18.76 18.58
C GLN A 386 7.58 -18.53 18.97
N ASP A 387 8.48 -19.40 18.53
CA ASP A 387 9.92 -19.27 18.79
C ASP A 387 10.65 -18.38 17.75
N ARG A 388 9.92 -17.93 16.72
CA ARG A 388 10.36 -17.04 15.63
C ARG A 388 11.45 -17.65 14.73
N THR A 389 11.59 -18.97 14.71
CA THR A 389 12.49 -19.68 13.77
C THR A 389 11.99 -19.63 12.33
N LEU A 390 10.67 -19.52 12.11
CA LEU A 390 10.10 -19.22 10.80
C LEU A 390 10.31 -17.74 10.47
N PRO A 391 10.85 -17.34 9.29
CA PRO A 391 11.14 -15.94 8.98
C PRO A 391 9.91 -15.00 9.03
N PRO A 392 10.07 -13.69 9.33
CA PRO A 392 8.95 -12.75 9.50
C PRO A 392 7.97 -12.73 8.32
N LEU A 393 8.47 -12.66 7.09
CA LEU A 393 7.61 -12.63 5.90
C LEU A 393 6.82 -13.93 5.67
N ASP A 394 7.33 -15.05 6.18
CA ASP A 394 6.62 -16.32 6.14
C ASP A 394 5.53 -16.41 7.20
N ARG A 395 5.81 -15.90 8.41
CA ARG A 395 4.78 -15.77 9.47
C ARG A 395 3.65 -14.86 9.02
N LEU A 396 4.00 -13.72 8.40
CA LEU A 396 3.06 -12.78 7.81
C LEU A 396 2.23 -13.42 6.70
N GLY A 397 2.88 -14.04 5.72
CA GLY A 397 2.19 -14.66 4.57
C GLY A 397 1.20 -15.74 4.99
N LEU A 398 1.56 -16.57 6.00
CA LEU A 398 0.65 -17.57 6.56
C LEU A 398 -0.59 -16.95 7.21
N LEU A 399 -0.41 -15.87 7.98
CA LEU A 399 -1.53 -15.17 8.61
C LEU A 399 -2.45 -14.54 7.58
N ASP A 400 -1.88 -13.84 6.59
CA ASP A 400 -2.65 -13.17 5.54
C ASP A 400 -3.41 -14.17 4.66
N ASP A 401 -2.76 -15.27 4.27
CA ASP A 401 -3.39 -16.34 3.49
C ASP A 401 -4.55 -17.01 4.27
N LEU A 402 -4.32 -17.35 5.54
CA LEU A 402 -5.39 -17.91 6.38
C LEU A 402 -6.56 -16.92 6.51
N PHE A 403 -6.26 -15.64 6.70
CA PHE A 403 -7.27 -14.60 6.82
C PHE A 403 -8.09 -14.47 5.52
N ALA A 404 -7.46 -14.45 4.36
CA ALA A 404 -8.15 -14.40 3.07
C ALA A 404 -9.04 -15.64 2.84
N VAL A 405 -8.56 -16.83 3.21
CA VAL A 405 -9.32 -18.09 3.16
C VAL A 405 -10.54 -18.07 4.10
N VAL A 406 -10.41 -17.41 5.26
CA VAL A 406 -11.54 -17.13 6.17
C VAL A 406 -12.54 -16.18 5.51
N GLN A 407 -12.09 -15.08 4.91
CA GLN A 407 -13.00 -14.13 4.25
C GLN A 407 -13.81 -14.83 3.14
N ALA A 408 -13.14 -15.64 2.32
CA ALA A 408 -13.77 -16.48 1.29
C ALA A 408 -14.68 -17.60 1.82
N GLY A 409 -14.71 -17.84 3.14
CA GLY A 409 -15.63 -18.80 3.76
C GLY A 409 -15.26 -20.26 3.66
N HIS A 410 -14.00 -20.55 3.35
CA HIS A 410 -13.49 -21.90 3.40
C HIS A 410 -13.15 -22.35 4.83
N VAL A 411 -12.93 -21.40 5.75
CA VAL A 411 -12.56 -21.65 7.15
C VAL A 411 -13.27 -20.62 8.07
N SER A 412 -13.55 -21.00 9.32
CA SER A 412 -14.16 -20.10 10.31
C SER A 412 -13.18 -19.02 10.79
N THR A 413 -13.68 -17.82 11.07
CA THR A 413 -12.93 -16.73 11.72
C THR A 413 -12.32 -17.13 13.06
N VAL A 414 -12.92 -18.10 13.76
CA VAL A 414 -12.35 -18.62 15.02
C VAL A 414 -10.95 -19.19 14.80
N GLU A 415 -10.67 -19.79 13.64
CA GLU A 415 -9.34 -20.36 13.35
C GLU A 415 -8.27 -19.27 13.26
N VAL A 416 -8.55 -18.14 12.61
CA VAL A 416 -7.57 -17.04 12.55
C VAL A 416 -7.40 -16.36 13.92
N LEU A 417 -8.47 -16.24 14.72
CA LEU A 417 -8.35 -15.73 16.09
C LEU A 417 -7.50 -16.65 16.98
N ARG A 418 -7.62 -17.96 16.83
CA ARG A 418 -6.74 -18.93 17.50
C ARG A 418 -5.31 -18.85 17.01
N PHE A 419 -5.13 -18.75 15.69
CA PHE A 419 -3.82 -18.67 15.06
C PHE A 419 -3.05 -17.42 15.51
N MET A 420 -3.72 -16.28 15.67
CA MET A 420 -3.14 -15.04 16.20
C MET A 420 -2.54 -15.20 17.61
N ASN A 421 -3.00 -16.15 18.43
CA ASN A 421 -2.39 -16.40 19.75
C ASN A 421 -0.94 -16.90 19.64
N ALA A 422 -0.53 -17.51 18.52
CA ALA A 422 0.86 -17.90 18.29
C ALA A 422 1.81 -16.69 18.14
N PHE A 423 1.26 -15.49 17.89
CA PHE A 423 2.01 -14.26 17.64
C PHE A 423 2.17 -13.39 18.89
N GLN A 424 1.82 -13.87 20.09
CA GLN A 424 1.96 -13.09 21.34
C GLN A 424 3.38 -12.55 21.56
N LEU A 425 4.41 -13.28 21.12
CA LEU A 425 5.82 -12.89 21.23
C LEU A 425 6.39 -12.24 19.96
N GLU A 426 5.53 -11.91 18.98
CA GLU A 426 5.95 -11.26 17.74
C GLU A 426 6.51 -9.85 18.03
N ASP A 427 7.59 -9.49 17.35
CA ASP A 427 8.27 -8.20 17.51
C ASP A 427 8.56 -7.49 16.18
N ASN A 428 8.24 -8.10 15.05
CA ASN A 428 8.42 -7.50 13.73
C ASN A 428 7.25 -6.56 13.37
N TYR A 429 7.59 -5.32 12.99
CA TYR A 429 6.64 -4.30 12.55
C TYR A 429 5.67 -4.79 11.46
N THR A 430 6.21 -5.41 10.41
CA THR A 430 5.46 -5.80 9.23
C THR A 430 4.47 -6.92 9.54
N VAL A 431 4.86 -7.90 10.36
CA VAL A 431 3.94 -8.96 10.83
C VAL A 431 2.80 -8.35 11.65
N TRP A 432 3.12 -7.43 12.58
CA TRP A 432 2.11 -6.71 13.35
C TRP A 432 1.20 -5.85 12.48
N SER A 433 1.69 -5.24 11.40
CA SER A 433 0.88 -4.50 10.45
C SER A 433 -0.24 -5.38 9.86
N SER A 434 0.09 -6.62 9.48
CA SER A 434 -0.89 -7.62 9.01
C SER A 434 -1.89 -8.01 10.13
N ILE A 435 -1.41 -8.35 11.34
CA ILE A 435 -2.28 -8.67 12.50
C ILE A 435 -3.27 -7.52 12.75
N VAL A 436 -2.77 -6.30 12.81
CA VAL A 436 -3.55 -5.09 13.09
C VAL A 436 -4.55 -4.79 11.99
N SER A 437 -4.21 -5.05 10.73
CA SER A 437 -5.13 -4.95 9.58
C SER A 437 -6.27 -5.96 9.69
N SER A 438 -5.96 -7.23 9.92
CA SER A 438 -6.95 -8.31 10.11
C SER A 438 -7.90 -8.02 11.29
N LEU A 439 -7.36 -7.57 12.43
CA LEU A 439 -8.18 -7.15 13.58
C LEU A 439 -9.07 -5.95 13.24
N GLY A 440 -8.58 -5.00 12.43
CA GLY A 440 -9.37 -3.87 11.95
C GLY A 440 -10.57 -4.32 11.13
N LYS A 441 -10.36 -5.22 10.16
CA LYS A 441 -11.43 -5.78 9.31
C LYS A 441 -12.46 -6.56 10.12
N ILE A 442 -12.04 -7.40 11.07
CA ILE A 442 -12.98 -8.08 11.99
C ILE A 442 -13.73 -7.05 12.84
N GLY A 443 -13.04 -6.02 13.34
CA GLY A 443 -13.67 -4.94 14.12
C GLY A 443 -14.75 -4.17 13.35
N VAL A 444 -14.57 -3.96 12.03
CA VAL A 444 -15.58 -3.35 11.16
C VAL A 444 -16.86 -4.18 11.14
N LEU A 445 -16.76 -5.51 11.05
CA LEU A 445 -17.92 -6.42 11.03
C LEU A 445 -18.64 -6.47 12.38
N LEU A 446 -17.87 -6.49 13.48
CA LEU A 446 -18.41 -6.60 14.83
C LEU A 446 -18.86 -5.26 15.42
N SER A 447 -18.67 -4.17 14.69
CA SER A 447 -19.05 -2.82 15.12
C SER A 447 -20.55 -2.74 15.44
N ASN A 448 -20.88 -2.16 16.59
CA ASN A 448 -22.23 -2.03 17.13
C ASN A 448 -22.91 -3.37 17.51
N LEU A 449 -22.18 -4.49 17.58
CA LEU A 449 -22.68 -5.76 18.12
C LEU A 449 -22.35 -5.89 19.61
N GLU A 450 -23.08 -6.74 20.32
CA GLU A 450 -22.88 -6.96 21.76
C GLU A 450 -21.48 -7.50 22.11
N CYS A 451 -20.85 -8.24 21.20
CA CYS A 451 -19.51 -8.80 21.38
C CYS A 451 -18.36 -7.83 21.03
N GLU A 452 -18.64 -6.60 20.61
CA GLU A 452 -17.62 -5.62 20.23
C GLU A 452 -16.61 -5.38 21.36
N ASP A 453 -17.08 -5.24 22.60
CA ASP A 453 -16.21 -4.99 23.75
C ASP A 453 -15.36 -6.22 24.12
N SER A 454 -15.91 -7.43 24.04
CA SER A 454 -15.12 -8.67 24.20
C SER A 454 -14.04 -8.79 23.12
N PHE A 455 -14.36 -8.45 21.87
CA PHE A 455 -13.37 -8.43 20.79
C PHE A 455 -12.26 -7.40 21.05
N LYS A 456 -12.60 -6.21 21.56
CA LYS A 456 -11.60 -5.22 21.98
C LYS A 456 -10.75 -5.73 23.14
N THR A 457 -11.31 -6.49 24.09
CA THR A 457 -10.53 -7.13 25.16
C THR A 457 -9.53 -8.14 24.60
N PHE A 458 -9.92 -8.98 23.64
CA PHE A 458 -9.01 -9.87 22.93
C PHE A 458 -7.91 -9.08 22.20
N GLY A 459 -8.25 -8.02 21.48
CA GLY A 459 -7.27 -7.17 20.79
C GLY A 459 -6.25 -6.54 21.75
N ARG A 460 -6.70 -6.05 22.90
CA ARG A 460 -5.82 -5.54 23.97
C ARG A 460 -4.91 -6.62 24.53
N SER A 461 -5.41 -7.82 24.77
CA SER A 461 -4.59 -8.91 25.35
C SER A 461 -3.45 -9.30 24.41
N LEU A 462 -3.70 -9.33 23.09
CA LEU A 462 -2.68 -9.61 22.09
C LEU A 462 -1.61 -8.49 22.03
N CYS A 463 -2.02 -7.22 22.09
CA CYS A 463 -1.11 -6.07 21.95
C CYS A 463 -0.34 -5.72 23.24
N LYS A 464 -0.75 -6.24 24.40
CA LYS A 464 -0.27 -5.80 25.72
C LYS A 464 1.24 -5.93 25.90
N ASP A 465 1.81 -7.07 25.54
CA ASP A 465 3.23 -7.37 25.79
C ASP A 465 4.13 -6.53 24.90
N VAL A 466 3.78 -6.37 23.62
CA VAL A 466 4.51 -5.49 22.70
C VAL A 466 4.38 -4.02 23.08
N ALA A 467 3.20 -3.56 23.52
CA ALA A 467 3.01 -2.20 24.03
C ALA A 467 3.88 -1.92 25.26
N SER A 468 3.92 -2.86 26.20
CA SER A 468 4.75 -2.76 27.42
C SER A 468 6.24 -2.78 27.10
N ARG A 469 6.66 -3.62 26.14
CA ARG A 469 8.04 -3.70 25.67
C ARG A 469 8.48 -2.41 25.01
N LEU A 470 7.66 -1.75 24.21
CA LEU A 470 8.05 -0.54 23.48
C LEU A 470 7.93 0.72 24.34
N GLY A 471 6.88 0.82 25.14
CA GLY A 471 6.57 2.04 25.89
C GLY A 471 6.27 3.23 24.97
N TRP A 472 6.22 4.43 25.55
CA TRP A 472 5.93 5.67 24.82
C TRP A 472 7.16 6.40 24.30
N ASP A 473 8.30 6.20 24.96
CA ASP A 473 9.52 6.95 24.68
C ASP A 473 10.55 6.07 23.96
N PRO A 474 11.31 6.62 23.01
CA PRO A 474 12.39 5.89 22.34
C PRO A 474 13.40 5.32 23.34
N LYS A 475 13.85 4.09 23.09
CA LYS A 475 14.86 3.39 23.88
C LYS A 475 16.23 3.50 23.22
N PRO A 476 17.34 3.45 23.98
CA PRO A 476 18.67 3.40 23.39
C PRO A 476 18.81 2.19 22.45
N ASN A 477 19.36 2.43 21.26
CA ASN A 477 19.57 1.42 20.21
C ASN A 477 18.30 0.74 19.68
N GLU A 478 17.13 1.37 19.80
CA GLU A 478 15.94 0.86 19.12
C GLU A 478 16.09 0.94 17.60
N SER A 479 15.52 -0.03 16.90
CA SER A 479 15.54 -0.07 15.44
C SER A 479 14.52 0.92 14.85
N HIS A 480 14.71 1.29 13.58
CA HIS A 480 13.70 2.05 12.83
C HIS A 480 12.32 1.38 12.88
N LEU A 481 12.27 0.05 12.76
CA LEU A 481 11.03 -0.72 12.85
C LEU A 481 10.39 -0.70 14.25
N ASP A 482 11.17 -0.61 15.33
CA ASP A 482 10.61 -0.43 16.68
C ASP A 482 9.89 0.92 16.81
N THR A 483 10.39 1.98 16.15
CA THR A 483 9.72 3.29 16.12
C THR A 483 8.37 3.20 15.41
N LEU A 484 8.31 2.54 14.24
CA LEU A 484 7.07 2.34 13.50
C LEU A 484 6.08 1.46 14.28
N LEU A 485 6.58 0.35 14.84
CA LEU A 485 5.78 -0.59 15.63
C LEU A 485 5.18 0.07 16.87
N ARG A 486 5.91 0.95 17.54
CA ARG A 486 5.39 1.70 18.70
C ARG A 486 4.15 2.51 18.33
N SER A 487 4.22 3.28 17.26
CA SER A 487 3.08 4.09 16.80
C SER A 487 1.89 3.22 16.40
N LEU A 488 2.15 2.13 15.66
CA LEU A 488 1.13 1.17 15.23
C LEU A 488 0.37 0.55 16.42
N ILE A 489 1.11 0.05 17.41
CA ILE A 489 0.55 -0.62 18.59
C ILE A 489 -0.19 0.36 19.49
N LEU A 490 0.38 1.53 19.78
CA LEU A 490 -0.30 2.54 20.61
C LEU A 490 -1.58 3.04 19.95
N ASN A 491 -1.57 3.24 18.62
CA ASN A 491 -2.78 3.59 17.89
C ASN A 491 -3.84 2.48 17.99
N ARG A 492 -3.42 1.21 17.90
CA ARG A 492 -4.32 0.07 17.99
C ARG A 492 -4.90 -0.10 19.40
N MET A 493 -4.08 0.00 20.45
CA MET A 493 -4.51 0.00 21.85
C MET A 493 -5.58 1.07 22.13
N ALA A 494 -5.35 2.30 21.62
CA ALA A 494 -6.34 3.37 21.73
C ALA A 494 -7.66 3.04 21.00
N SER A 495 -7.60 2.45 19.80
CA SER A 495 -8.80 2.02 19.08
C SER A 495 -9.57 0.90 19.78
N PHE A 496 -8.89 0.12 20.62
CA PHE A 496 -9.49 -0.88 21.50
C PHE A 496 -9.88 -0.34 22.88
N ASN A 497 -9.98 0.99 23.05
CA ASN A 497 -10.43 1.64 24.28
C ASN A 497 -9.54 1.32 25.50
N ASP A 498 -8.25 1.11 25.29
CA ASP A 498 -7.32 0.95 26.41
C ASP A 498 -7.22 2.26 27.21
N LYS A 499 -7.59 2.21 28.49
CA LYS A 499 -7.74 3.39 29.33
C LYS A 499 -6.40 4.06 29.61
N ASP A 500 -5.40 3.28 30.00
CA ASP A 500 -4.05 3.76 30.33
C ASP A 500 -3.40 4.45 29.12
N THR A 501 -3.55 3.85 27.92
CA THR A 501 -3.08 4.44 26.67
C THR A 501 -3.76 5.78 26.37
N ILE A 502 -5.08 5.86 26.55
CA ILE A 502 -5.84 7.11 26.30
C ILE A 502 -5.48 8.20 27.31
N GLU A 503 -5.31 7.87 28.60
CA GLU A 503 -4.93 8.83 29.63
C GLU A 503 -3.52 9.39 29.43
N GLU A 504 -2.55 8.54 29.11
CA GLU A 504 -1.19 9.01 28.80
C GLU A 504 -1.16 9.84 27.49
N ALA A 505 -1.95 9.45 26.47
CA ALA A 505 -2.11 10.25 25.26
C ALA A 505 -2.65 11.66 25.56
N LYS A 506 -3.70 11.77 26.39
CA LYS A 506 -4.29 13.05 26.81
C LYS A 506 -3.28 13.94 27.52
N LYS A 507 -2.49 13.39 28.44
CA LYS A 507 -1.43 14.12 29.14
C LYS A 507 -0.37 14.65 28.18
N ARG A 508 0.14 13.81 27.26
CA ARG A 508 1.15 14.22 26.27
C ARG A 508 0.61 15.26 25.30
N PHE A 509 -0.64 15.11 24.90
CA PHE A 509 -1.36 16.05 24.06
C PHE A 509 -1.51 17.43 24.70
N GLU A 510 -1.91 17.49 25.97
CA GLU A 510 -2.05 18.77 26.68
C GLU A 510 -0.72 19.53 26.73
N LEU A 511 0.38 18.84 27.00
CA LEU A 511 1.73 19.43 26.98
C LEU A 511 2.11 19.93 25.59
N HIS A 512 1.72 19.19 24.54
CA HIS A 512 1.95 19.58 23.15
C HIS A 512 1.13 20.79 22.73
N ALA A 513 -0.17 20.77 22.95
CA ALA A 513 -1.10 21.83 22.59
C ALA A 513 -0.80 23.14 23.32
N THR A 514 -0.26 23.07 24.55
CA THR A 514 0.18 24.25 25.31
C THR A 514 1.60 24.72 24.99
N GLY A 515 2.32 24.02 24.10
CA GLY A 515 3.70 24.34 23.73
C GLY A 515 4.74 24.05 24.82
N LYS A 516 4.36 23.39 25.92
CA LYS A 516 5.28 23.02 27.02
C LYS A 516 6.25 21.92 26.61
N THR A 517 5.79 20.95 25.81
CA THR A 517 6.63 19.85 25.32
C THR A 517 6.14 19.40 23.96
N ALA A 518 7.00 19.48 22.94
CA ALA A 518 6.65 19.04 21.61
C ALA A 518 6.44 17.52 21.57
N LEU A 519 5.36 17.08 20.95
CA LEU A 519 5.12 15.66 20.71
C LEU A 519 5.97 15.18 19.52
N PRO A 520 6.73 14.08 19.65
CA PRO A 520 7.46 13.50 18.52
C PRO A 520 6.52 13.19 17.35
N ALA A 521 6.98 13.48 16.13
CA ALA A 521 6.20 13.28 14.90
C ALA A 521 5.60 11.86 14.79
N ASP A 522 6.39 10.84 15.13
CA ASP A 522 6.00 9.43 15.07
C ASP A 522 4.84 9.07 16.01
N LEU A 523 4.61 9.84 17.09
CA LEU A 523 3.55 9.58 18.06
C LEU A 523 2.28 10.38 17.80
N ARG A 524 2.33 11.43 16.97
CA ARG A 524 1.21 12.38 16.82
C ARG A 524 -0.06 11.70 16.31
N SER A 525 0.04 10.84 15.29
CA SER A 525 -1.11 10.10 14.76
C SER A 525 -1.79 9.22 15.82
N ALA A 526 -0.99 8.51 16.63
CA ALA A 526 -1.50 7.66 17.70
C ALA A 526 -2.17 8.49 18.81
N VAL A 527 -1.51 9.56 19.26
CA VAL A 527 -2.02 10.46 20.31
C VAL A 527 -3.26 11.20 19.87
N TYR A 528 -3.28 11.81 18.68
CA TYR A 528 -4.43 12.58 18.19
C TYR A 528 -5.67 11.71 18.11
N ARG A 529 -5.55 10.50 17.53
CA ARG A 529 -6.67 9.55 17.46
C ARG A 529 -7.11 9.08 18.84
N ALA A 530 -6.18 8.81 19.77
CA ALA A 530 -6.51 8.40 21.12
C ALA A 530 -7.28 9.49 21.89
N VAL A 531 -6.82 10.74 21.80
CA VAL A 531 -7.46 11.89 22.44
C VAL A 531 -8.85 12.16 21.84
N LEU A 532 -8.96 12.10 20.51
CA LEU A 532 -10.23 12.31 19.83
C LEU A 532 -11.26 11.21 20.10
N SER A 533 -10.84 9.98 20.40
CA SER A 533 -11.75 8.85 20.67
C SER A 533 -12.78 9.07 21.78
N GLY A 534 -12.51 10.00 22.70
CA GLY A 534 -13.43 10.45 23.73
C GLY A 534 -13.37 11.97 23.91
N ALA A 535 -13.19 12.70 22.82
CA ALA A 535 -13.11 14.16 22.82
C ALA A 535 -14.49 14.80 23.06
N ASP A 536 -14.46 15.89 23.83
CA ASP A 536 -15.52 16.88 23.87
C ASP A 536 -15.28 17.96 22.79
N ILE A 537 -16.24 18.87 22.64
CA ILE A 537 -16.13 19.96 21.66
C ILE A 537 -14.88 20.82 21.89
N LYS A 538 -14.45 21.01 23.14
CA LYS A 538 -13.25 21.81 23.46
C LYS A 538 -11.97 21.16 22.93
N THR A 539 -11.86 19.85 23.08
CA THR A 539 -10.72 19.07 22.56
C THR A 539 -10.71 19.10 21.03
N TYR A 540 -11.89 19.00 20.40
CA TYR A 540 -12.04 19.13 18.95
C TYR A 540 -11.60 20.51 18.44
N GLU A 541 -12.06 21.60 19.06
CA GLU A 541 -11.63 22.96 18.70
C GLU A 541 -10.12 23.16 18.89
N THR A 542 -9.53 22.55 19.92
CA THR A 542 -8.07 22.56 20.10
C THR A 542 -7.35 21.88 18.92
N MET A 543 -7.95 20.86 18.30
CA MET A 543 -7.43 20.24 17.08
C MET A 543 -7.56 21.09 15.85
N LEU A 544 -8.68 21.80 15.68
CA LEU A 544 -8.82 22.76 14.59
C LEU A 544 -7.82 23.92 14.76
N ASP A 545 -7.54 24.35 15.98
CA ASP A 545 -6.52 25.36 16.24
C ASP A 545 -5.10 24.89 15.90
N LEU A 546 -4.75 23.63 16.16
CA LEU A 546 -3.48 23.09 15.68
C LEU A 546 -3.43 23.00 14.16
N TYR A 547 -4.53 22.58 13.51
CA TYR A 547 -4.61 22.53 12.04
C TYR A 547 -4.40 23.91 11.41
N ARG A 548 -5.05 24.95 11.95
CA ARG A 548 -4.92 26.34 11.47
C ARG A 548 -3.52 26.91 11.65
N LYS A 549 -2.80 26.49 12.70
CA LYS A 549 -1.43 26.94 13.01
C LYS A 549 -0.35 26.14 12.30
N ALA A 550 -0.66 24.97 11.77
CA ALA A 550 0.32 24.11 11.13
C ALA A 550 0.85 24.72 9.82
N ASP A 551 2.18 24.83 9.71
CA ASP A 551 2.85 25.24 8.46
C ASP A 551 3.20 24.04 7.56
N LEU A 552 3.49 22.88 8.16
CA LEU A 552 3.78 21.65 7.42
C LEU A 552 2.48 20.98 6.94
N HIS A 553 2.39 20.73 5.63
CA HIS A 553 1.19 20.12 5.03
C HIS A 553 0.91 18.71 5.58
N GLU A 554 1.94 17.92 5.82
CA GLU A 554 1.82 16.59 6.45
C GLU A 554 1.10 16.65 7.81
N GLU A 555 1.32 17.70 8.61
CA GLU A 555 0.65 17.86 9.92
C GLU A 555 -0.85 18.15 9.73
N LYS A 556 -1.21 18.92 8.70
CA LYS A 556 -2.62 19.17 8.35
C LYS A 556 -3.31 17.87 7.93
N ASP A 557 -2.69 17.10 7.03
CA ASP A 557 -3.20 15.78 6.62
C ASP A 557 -3.37 14.84 7.81
N ARG A 558 -2.39 14.82 8.71
CA ARG A 558 -2.40 14.02 9.94
C ARG A 558 -3.58 14.39 10.85
N ILE A 559 -3.85 15.68 11.04
CA ILE A 559 -4.98 16.15 11.84
C ILE A 559 -6.30 15.80 11.16
N LEU A 560 -6.48 16.10 9.87
CA LEU A 560 -7.71 15.78 9.12
C LEU A 560 -8.06 14.29 9.22
N ARG A 561 -7.07 13.41 9.11
CA ARG A 561 -7.25 11.95 9.25
C ARG A 561 -7.60 11.50 10.67
N ALA A 562 -7.29 12.31 11.68
CA ALA A 562 -7.58 11.99 13.07
C ALA A 562 -8.97 12.47 13.52
N LEU A 563 -9.52 13.53 12.91
CA LEU A 563 -10.79 14.17 13.33
C LEU A 563 -11.96 13.18 13.42
N GLY A 564 -12.05 12.22 12.52
CA GLY A 564 -13.10 11.19 12.53
C GLY A 564 -12.97 10.12 13.63
N ALA A 565 -11.96 10.17 14.51
CA ALA A 565 -11.77 9.18 15.57
C ALA A 565 -12.78 9.31 16.73
N THR A 566 -13.51 10.41 16.85
CA THR A 566 -14.50 10.65 17.92
C THR A 566 -15.74 9.76 17.82
N ARG A 567 -16.42 9.55 18.95
CA ARG A 567 -17.69 8.81 19.04
C ARG A 567 -18.91 9.71 19.07
N ASP A 568 -18.69 11.02 19.15
CA ASP A 568 -19.76 12.01 19.19
C ASP A 568 -20.22 12.34 17.76
N GLU A 569 -21.47 11.97 17.43
CA GLU A 569 -22.06 12.16 16.11
C GLU A 569 -22.23 13.64 15.72
N GLU A 570 -22.35 14.55 16.70
CA GLU A 570 -22.38 15.99 16.44
C GLU A 570 -21.00 16.47 15.98
N ILE A 571 -19.93 16.02 16.66
CA ILE A 571 -18.55 16.37 16.27
C ILE A 571 -18.18 15.74 14.92
N LEU A 572 -18.62 14.51 14.64
CA LEU A 572 -18.44 13.89 13.33
C LEU A 572 -19.13 14.69 12.22
N SER A 573 -20.35 15.18 12.47
CA SER A 573 -21.06 16.04 11.52
C SER A 573 -20.33 17.37 11.29
N LYS A 574 -19.83 18.01 12.35
CA LYS A 574 -18.97 19.21 12.24
C LYS A 574 -17.68 18.96 11.46
N THR A 575 -17.11 17.76 11.57
CA THR A 575 -15.92 17.37 10.80
C THR A 575 -16.23 17.31 9.31
N LEU A 576 -17.39 16.78 8.91
CA LEU A 576 -17.83 16.74 7.51
C LEU A 576 -18.06 18.15 6.95
N GLU A 577 -18.67 19.03 7.74
CA GLU A 577 -18.85 20.44 7.36
C GLU A 577 -17.51 21.18 7.23
N PHE A 578 -16.61 21.01 8.20
CA PHE A 578 -15.27 21.58 8.18
C PHE A 578 -14.48 21.14 6.94
N ALA A 579 -14.59 19.87 6.55
CA ALA A 579 -13.93 19.32 5.36
C ALA A 579 -14.30 20.05 4.05
N MET A 580 -15.49 20.67 4.00
CA MET A 580 -16.00 21.42 2.85
C MET A 580 -15.81 22.94 2.98
N SER A 581 -15.27 23.42 4.09
CA SER A 581 -15.00 24.85 4.31
C SER A 581 -13.82 25.36 3.47
N GLU A 582 -13.70 26.68 3.35
CA GLU A 582 -12.56 27.31 2.67
C GLU A 582 -11.23 27.14 3.43
N GLU A 583 -11.26 26.65 4.67
CA GLU A 583 -10.06 26.37 5.45
C GLU A 583 -9.33 25.08 4.99
N VAL A 584 -10.04 24.20 4.27
CA VAL A 584 -9.52 22.91 3.79
C VAL A 584 -9.34 22.96 2.28
N ARG A 585 -8.12 22.68 1.80
CA ARG A 585 -7.86 22.64 0.36
C ARG A 585 -8.70 21.55 -0.28
N ALA A 586 -9.17 21.79 -1.50
CA ALA A 586 -10.02 20.84 -2.23
C ALA A 586 -9.41 19.44 -2.32
N GLN A 587 -8.09 19.35 -2.48
CA GLN A 587 -7.35 18.08 -2.55
C GLN A 587 -7.31 17.28 -1.23
N ASP A 588 -7.57 17.93 -0.09
CA ASP A 588 -7.45 17.34 1.26
C ASP A 588 -8.81 17.08 1.92
N THR A 589 -9.90 17.64 1.37
CA THR A 589 -11.29 17.40 1.80
C THR A 589 -11.57 15.90 1.98
N VAL A 590 -11.06 15.07 1.07
CA VAL A 590 -11.27 13.61 1.12
C VAL A 590 -10.74 12.99 2.41
N PHE A 591 -9.65 13.51 3.01
CA PHE A 591 -9.02 12.90 4.18
C PHE A 591 -9.88 13.01 5.43
N ALA A 592 -10.52 14.16 5.64
CA ALA A 592 -11.46 14.36 6.74
C ALA A 592 -12.72 13.51 6.56
N ILE A 593 -13.31 13.49 5.35
CA ILE A 593 -14.52 12.70 5.08
C ILE A 593 -14.25 11.20 5.25
N MET A 594 -13.14 10.70 4.70
CA MET A 594 -12.73 9.30 4.86
C MET A 594 -12.50 8.95 6.34
N SER A 595 -11.94 9.85 7.15
CA SER A 595 -11.76 9.60 8.58
C SER A 595 -13.09 9.35 9.31
N VAL A 596 -14.15 10.07 8.92
CA VAL A 596 -15.51 9.88 9.46
C VAL A 596 -16.14 8.60 8.91
N ALA A 597 -15.92 8.28 7.63
CA ALA A 597 -16.45 7.06 7.00
C ALA A 597 -15.91 5.77 7.63
N LEU A 598 -14.63 5.77 8.04
CA LEU A 598 -13.99 4.64 8.71
C LEU A 598 -14.48 4.42 10.16
N ASN A 599 -15.17 5.41 10.75
CA ASN A 599 -15.75 5.30 12.08
C ASN A 599 -17.11 4.60 12.03
N SER A 600 -17.36 3.65 12.94
CA SER A 600 -18.63 2.91 12.98
C SER A 600 -19.87 3.78 13.24
N LYS A 601 -19.72 4.91 13.94
CA LYS A 601 -20.77 5.93 14.14
C LYS A 601 -20.84 6.94 12.99
N GLY A 602 -19.71 7.19 12.32
CA GLY A 602 -19.61 8.16 11.24
C GLY A 602 -19.94 7.62 9.85
N ARG A 603 -19.88 6.31 9.63
CA ARG A 603 -20.03 5.66 8.32
C ARG A 603 -21.30 6.08 7.58
N LEU A 604 -22.45 6.01 8.26
CA LEU A 604 -23.72 6.42 7.67
C LEU A 604 -23.78 7.94 7.46
N LEU A 605 -23.28 8.74 8.40
CA LEU A 605 -23.24 10.21 8.30
C LEU A 605 -22.42 10.65 7.08
N ALA A 606 -21.26 10.05 6.85
CA ALA A 606 -20.39 10.35 5.72
C ALA A 606 -21.05 9.96 4.39
N TRP A 607 -21.74 8.82 4.32
CA TRP A 607 -22.50 8.40 3.13
C TRP A 607 -23.65 9.37 2.80
N GLU A 608 -24.47 9.73 3.80
CA GLU A 608 -25.55 10.70 3.61
C GLU A 608 -25.03 12.09 3.24
N PHE A 609 -23.89 12.49 3.81
CA PHE A 609 -23.21 13.73 3.44
C PHE A 609 -22.71 13.70 2.00
N PHE A 610 -22.15 12.57 1.56
CA PHE A 610 -21.71 12.38 0.19
C PHE A 610 -22.87 12.51 -0.80
N LYS A 611 -23.97 11.79 -0.58
CA LYS A 611 -25.18 11.87 -1.43
C LYS A 611 -25.70 13.31 -1.54
N ARG A 612 -25.79 14.04 -0.42
CA ARG A 612 -26.26 15.44 -0.41
C ARG A 612 -25.34 16.41 -1.17
N ASN A 613 -24.04 16.13 -1.21
CA ASN A 613 -23.04 16.99 -1.83
C ASN A 613 -22.48 16.41 -3.14
N TRP A 614 -23.16 15.41 -3.71
CA TRP A 614 -22.72 14.65 -4.89
C TRP A 614 -22.22 15.55 -6.02
N GLN A 615 -23.04 16.53 -6.43
CA GLN A 615 -22.73 17.42 -7.54
C GLN A 615 -21.44 18.21 -7.29
N THR A 616 -21.20 18.62 -6.04
CA THR A 616 -19.98 19.34 -5.66
C THR A 616 -18.76 18.45 -5.80
N PHE A 617 -18.83 17.18 -5.38
CA PHE A 617 -17.72 16.24 -5.52
C PHE A 617 -17.42 15.91 -6.99
N MET A 618 -18.47 15.70 -7.79
CA MET A 618 -18.33 15.47 -9.22
C MET A 618 -17.68 16.67 -9.93
N THR A 619 -18.13 17.88 -9.62
CA THR A 619 -17.58 19.10 -10.23
C THR A 619 -16.16 19.39 -9.76
N ARG A 620 -15.86 19.10 -8.50
CA ARG A 620 -14.54 19.38 -7.92
C ARG A 620 -13.45 18.43 -8.42
N TYR A 621 -13.81 17.16 -8.62
CA TYR A 621 -12.83 16.14 -8.97
C TYR A 621 -12.92 15.67 -10.42
N GLU A 622 -13.97 16.05 -11.17
CA GLU A 622 -14.15 15.84 -12.62
C GLU A 622 -13.83 14.43 -13.14
N ALA A 623 -14.10 13.40 -12.32
CA ALA A 623 -13.56 12.04 -12.45
C ALA A 623 -12.04 11.96 -12.20
N GLY A 624 -11.61 10.87 -11.55
CA GLY A 624 -10.20 10.64 -11.25
C GLY A 624 -9.91 10.13 -9.84
N HIS A 625 -8.63 9.98 -9.55
CA HIS A 625 -8.11 9.21 -8.40
C HIS A 625 -8.71 9.61 -7.03
N LEU A 626 -8.94 10.90 -6.76
CA LEU A 626 -9.49 11.35 -5.48
C LEU A 626 -10.97 10.98 -5.30
N LEU A 627 -11.76 11.03 -6.38
CA LEU A 627 -13.18 10.65 -6.34
C LEU A 627 -13.32 9.14 -6.15
N ALA A 628 -12.59 8.35 -6.94
CA ALA A 628 -12.57 6.89 -6.80
C ALA A 628 -12.16 6.48 -5.37
N ARG A 629 -11.08 7.08 -4.85
CA ARG A 629 -10.63 6.86 -3.47
C ARG A 629 -11.72 7.19 -2.44
N LEU A 630 -12.41 8.32 -2.61
CA LEU A 630 -13.48 8.73 -1.71
C LEU A 630 -14.65 7.73 -1.74
N ILE A 631 -15.10 7.33 -2.94
CA ILE A 631 -16.18 6.34 -3.14
C ILE A 631 -15.81 5.02 -2.44
N LYS A 632 -14.62 4.47 -2.70
CA LYS A 632 -14.13 3.23 -2.09
C LYS A 632 -14.31 3.23 -0.57
N HIS A 633 -13.78 4.25 0.11
CA HIS A 633 -13.81 4.32 1.58
C HIS A 633 -15.21 4.61 2.15
N LEU A 634 -16.09 5.25 1.37
CA LEU A 634 -17.48 5.49 1.77
C LEU A 634 -18.35 4.24 1.67
N THR A 635 -18.02 3.30 0.79
CA THR A 635 -18.87 2.14 0.48
C THR A 635 -18.36 0.83 1.09
N GLU A 636 -17.06 0.54 1.03
CA GLU A 636 -16.53 -0.83 1.22
C GLU A 636 -16.76 -1.43 2.62
N ASN A 637 -16.99 -0.58 3.64
CA ASN A 637 -17.10 -1.00 5.03
C ASN A 637 -18.55 -1.25 5.49
N PHE A 638 -19.56 -1.14 4.62
CA PHE A 638 -20.90 -1.64 4.98
C PHE A 638 -20.93 -3.18 4.96
N ALA A 639 -21.91 -3.77 5.65
CA ALA A 639 -22.03 -5.21 5.84
C ALA A 639 -23.49 -5.68 5.80
N SER A 640 -24.33 -5.08 4.93
CA SER A 640 -25.72 -5.48 4.75
C SER A 640 -26.15 -5.41 3.28
N GLU A 641 -26.98 -6.36 2.86
CA GLU A 641 -27.55 -6.37 1.49
C GLU A 641 -28.40 -5.13 1.21
N GLU A 642 -29.12 -4.63 2.22
CA GLU A 642 -29.89 -3.38 2.11
C GLU A 642 -29.01 -2.20 1.67
N LYS A 643 -27.81 -2.06 2.27
CA LYS A 643 -26.88 -1.00 1.89
C LYS A 643 -26.25 -1.23 0.52
N ALA A 644 -25.99 -2.48 0.14
CA ALA A 644 -25.52 -2.80 -1.20
C ALA A 644 -26.54 -2.35 -2.27
N LEU A 645 -27.82 -2.66 -2.06
CA LEU A 645 -28.91 -2.27 -2.96
C LEU A 645 -29.13 -0.75 -2.99
N GLU A 646 -29.03 -0.06 -1.86
CA GLU A 646 -29.14 1.40 -1.80
C GLU A 646 -28.02 2.08 -2.61
N ILE A 647 -26.76 1.64 -2.41
CA ILE A 647 -25.60 2.19 -3.11
C ILE A 647 -25.68 1.89 -4.61
N GLU A 648 -26.08 0.67 -4.97
CA GLU A 648 -26.32 0.27 -6.37
C GLU A 648 -27.39 1.15 -7.03
N ALA A 649 -28.51 1.41 -6.35
CA ALA A 649 -29.55 2.29 -6.85
C ALA A 649 -29.06 3.74 -6.99
N PHE A 650 -28.32 4.26 -6.01
CA PHE A 650 -27.79 5.62 -6.05
C PHE A 650 -26.89 5.84 -7.28
N PHE A 651 -25.91 4.96 -7.51
CA PHE A 651 -24.97 5.11 -8.63
C PHE A 651 -25.58 4.75 -9.99
N LYS A 652 -26.66 3.97 -10.02
CA LYS A 652 -27.48 3.81 -11.23
C LYS A 652 -28.15 5.12 -11.65
N ASP A 653 -28.66 5.89 -10.68
CA ASP A 653 -29.30 7.18 -10.92
C ASP A 653 -28.28 8.33 -11.08
N HIS A 654 -27.05 8.12 -10.61
CA HIS A 654 -25.95 9.09 -10.66
C HIS A 654 -24.69 8.46 -11.29
N PRO A 655 -24.66 8.28 -12.62
CA PRO A 655 -23.52 7.71 -13.32
C PRO A 655 -22.22 8.43 -12.98
N THR A 656 -21.14 7.66 -12.82
CA THR A 656 -19.84 8.17 -12.35
C THR A 656 -18.71 7.75 -13.28
N PRO A 657 -18.57 8.38 -14.46
CA PRO A 657 -17.49 8.09 -15.40
C PRO A 657 -16.12 8.09 -14.72
N GLY A 658 -15.32 7.05 -14.96
CA GLY A 658 -13.98 6.89 -14.40
C GLY A 658 -13.94 6.38 -12.96
N ALA A 659 -15.08 5.97 -12.40
CA ALA A 659 -15.16 5.32 -11.09
C ALA A 659 -16.18 4.18 -11.04
N GLU A 660 -16.74 3.76 -12.18
CA GLU A 660 -17.73 2.69 -12.26
C GLU A 660 -17.21 1.38 -11.68
N ARG A 661 -15.96 1.02 -12.01
CA ARG A 661 -15.34 -0.19 -11.44
C ARG A 661 -15.20 -0.08 -9.93
N THR A 662 -14.79 1.07 -9.40
CA THR A 662 -14.68 1.30 -7.95
C THR A 662 -16.04 1.17 -7.25
N VAL A 663 -17.12 1.64 -7.87
CA VAL A 663 -18.48 1.43 -7.35
C VAL A 663 -18.83 -0.06 -7.30
N GLN A 664 -18.57 -0.81 -8.38
CA GLN A 664 -18.83 -2.25 -8.43
C GLN A 664 -18.03 -3.02 -7.36
N GLN A 665 -16.75 -2.71 -7.20
CA GLN A 665 -15.87 -3.27 -6.18
C GLN A 665 -16.37 -2.94 -4.77
N GLY A 666 -16.85 -1.72 -4.55
CA GLY A 666 -17.48 -1.29 -3.30
C GLY A 666 -18.71 -2.12 -2.96
N ILE A 667 -19.63 -2.28 -3.91
CA ILE A 667 -20.84 -3.09 -3.76
C ILE A 667 -20.50 -4.57 -3.49
N GLU A 668 -19.54 -5.13 -4.22
CA GLU A 668 -19.04 -6.49 -4.01
C GLU A 668 -18.50 -6.66 -2.58
N SER A 669 -17.67 -5.72 -2.11
CA SER A 669 -17.12 -5.72 -0.74
C SER A 669 -18.20 -5.70 0.34
N ILE A 670 -19.29 -4.94 0.14
CA ILE A 670 -20.43 -4.91 1.08
C ILE A 670 -21.09 -6.28 1.17
N ARG A 671 -21.31 -6.93 0.03
CA ARG A 671 -21.93 -8.26 -0.03
C ARG A 671 -21.02 -9.32 0.60
N LEU A 672 -19.72 -9.24 0.37
CA LEU A 672 -18.71 -10.09 1.03
C LEU A 672 -18.76 -9.93 2.56
N ASN A 673 -18.77 -8.69 3.06
CA ASN A 673 -18.87 -8.41 4.48
C ASN A 673 -20.19 -8.91 5.08
N ALA A 674 -21.31 -8.74 4.38
CA ALA A 674 -22.62 -9.22 4.82
C ALA A 674 -22.64 -10.75 4.93
N ALA A 675 -22.11 -11.46 3.91
CA ALA A 675 -22.02 -12.91 3.91
C ALA A 675 -21.08 -13.43 5.02
N TRP A 676 -19.93 -12.78 5.21
CA TRP A 676 -18.98 -13.12 6.25
C TRP A 676 -19.58 -12.95 7.65
N LEU A 677 -20.21 -11.81 7.92
CA LEU A 677 -20.86 -11.56 9.20
C LEU A 677 -21.99 -12.57 9.47
N ALA A 678 -22.85 -12.84 8.49
CA ALA A 678 -23.95 -13.79 8.62
C ALA A 678 -23.45 -15.21 8.95
N ARG A 679 -22.31 -15.61 8.38
CA ARG A 679 -21.71 -16.94 8.57
C ARG A 679 -21.05 -17.09 9.94
N ASP A 680 -20.25 -16.11 10.36
CA ASP A 680 -19.28 -16.31 11.46
C ASP A 680 -19.64 -15.63 12.78
N ARG A 681 -20.62 -14.71 12.80
CA ARG A 681 -20.97 -13.93 14.00
C ARG A 681 -21.10 -14.78 15.26
N VAL A 682 -21.95 -15.81 15.23
CA VAL A 682 -22.23 -16.65 16.41
C VAL A 682 -21.00 -17.43 16.86
N ALA A 683 -20.18 -17.90 15.92
CA ALA A 683 -18.95 -18.63 16.24
C ALA A 683 -17.92 -17.72 16.93
N ILE A 684 -17.78 -16.48 16.46
CA ILE A 684 -16.92 -15.47 17.07
C ILE A 684 -17.41 -15.12 18.48
N GLU A 685 -18.71 -14.84 18.64
CA GLU A 685 -19.34 -14.53 19.93
C GLU A 685 -19.07 -15.64 20.96
N ASN A 686 -19.28 -16.91 20.59
CA ASN A 686 -19.03 -18.05 21.46
C ASN A 686 -17.55 -18.18 21.81
N TYR A 687 -16.65 -18.09 20.82
CA TYR A 687 -15.21 -18.20 21.06
C TYR A 687 -14.69 -17.14 22.03
N LEU A 688 -15.10 -15.88 21.86
CA LEU A 688 -14.68 -14.79 22.74
C LEU A 688 -15.15 -15.03 24.17
N LYS A 689 -16.41 -15.44 24.34
CA LYS A 689 -16.99 -15.75 25.65
C LYS A 689 -16.32 -16.95 26.33
N GLU A 690 -16.12 -18.05 25.60
CA GLU A 690 -15.46 -19.27 26.11
C GLU A 690 -13.99 -19.01 26.46
N SER A 691 -13.33 -18.09 25.75
CA SER A 691 -11.96 -17.68 26.02
C SER A 691 -11.84 -16.63 27.14
N GLY A 692 -12.96 -16.20 27.73
CA GLY A 692 -13.00 -15.30 28.88
C GLY A 692 -12.83 -13.81 28.57
N PHE A 693 -13.24 -13.36 27.37
CA PHE A 693 -13.12 -11.97 26.93
C PHE A 693 -14.38 -11.11 27.08
#